data_AF-A0A6G6K8U4-F1
#
_entry.id   AF-A0A6G6K8U4-F1
#
_cell.length_a   1.000
_cell.length_b   1.000
_cell.length_c   1.000
_cell.angle_alpha   90.00
_cell.angle_beta   90.00
_cell.angle_gamma   90.00
#
_symmetry.space_group_name_H-M   'P 1'
#
loop_
_entity.id
_entity.type
_entity.pdbx_description
1 polymer ?
#
loop_
_entity_poly.entity_id
_entity_poly.type
_entity_poly.pdbx_seq_one_letter_code
_entity_poly.pdbx_strand_id
1 'polypeptide(L)'
;MGGTILENTAKIYWDTLPTEDPNIILTGGAPGSDGSEDRDYGAVEENEIFDQNTDDAQDTERVVINANSISGVVYVDLDLSGDFSAGDTFIPGVTLTLTGTDLNGNTINRTTTTDINGSYTFTNVSAGTYAVTETQPTLYVDALETAGTPFGGVVSNAVNSNDITNIVIPEQQSQAGIDYNFGEVQSASISGIVYVDVDASQTYSSGDIGIEGVVVTLTGTDAASQPVSLTTVTGIGGVYVFVGLRPGTYTITENQPSGYLDGVDTAGTLGGDVVVPDSDTIENIDVTAGDNGIDYNFGELRPSSLSGFVYHDANNNGTFNPGEAPIAGVTVALSGTDYLGNVVSASVLTDASGAYHFNALLPGEYVITETQPTAYLDGKDTIGTPGGSPGNDVFTNINLSENFNGVNNNFGELVPATLRGFVYVDADNDGIFDAGETPLAGVEVVLTGTDDLGGVNLTAFTDATGAYIFNDLRPGSYVLNETQPVTPAFPIDYLDGKETVGSTGGTVNNTTDSNTIGNIFLVSGNQSVGNNFGELIPSTLAGTVYEDLNNNGAIDSGENGIPDVIVRLTGTDDRGNTIDTTTTVTTDANGNYLFTGLRPGQYVITETQPATYLDGKDTIGTPGGTTGNDVFSNVNVTSGTVGVNNNFGELPPSSISGFVYNDSNNDGVYDTPGEAPIPSVSVKLTGTDDLGNAVELFATTDGTGAYSFTNLRPGDYVIEETQPAGFLDGIDTPGTNGASLGLLNDRIAVSFSIANNNSTDNNFGELRPSSISGHVFIDANNDGVHDLLEVPVPGVEIRLTGIDDLGNVVSLVTTTNFLGHYEFTNLRPGAYVLTEVQPEQLLDGKDSLGTQGGIALNDRFTFTLTENVNGTENDFGELRPASISGYVYDDRNNNGVLEPGEPGIPGVTILITGVDDLGNAVSRTTVTNALGQFLFDRLRPGTYNLFEVQPAGYNDGIDTAGTKGGTVGNDFIGSIVLDQGDNAELYLFGEHRIIIPPKPKPPGPSPDDGDGDEPIPFAFDAFNNFSIRPDSFRAPGLFQLPSESLRFPVLPLAPIYTGSANPGATLVVELYGAYGSRVGHTTVLADAGGNWIANFPSSTLLDTPTSVRVTQTNVPYAFGSGLGKNLRVYYAPVGLNPGQFVSLSSDVGQTFSEGAPLLGGLDLSNPLQLGAAKYGSEMLPAGGVASGY
;
A
#
# COMPACT_ATOMS: atom_id res chain seq x y z
N MET A 1 -28.11 69.07 -57.76
CA MET A 1 -28.27 68.07 -58.84
C MET A 1 -29.19 66.98 -58.30
N GLY A 2 -30.24 66.50 -58.95
CA GLY A 2 -30.90 66.97 -60.18
C GLY A 2 -31.95 65.96 -60.70
N GLY A 3 -33.15 66.43 -61.08
CA GLY A 3 -34.24 65.62 -61.65
C GLY A 3 -35.10 64.84 -60.62
N THR A 4 -36.31 64.35 -60.94
CA THR A 4 -37.19 64.66 -62.10
C THR A 4 -38.65 64.19 -61.86
N ILE A 5 -39.62 65.09 -62.09
CA ILE A 5 -41.01 64.92 -62.60
C ILE A 5 -41.75 63.58 -62.35
N LEU A 6 -42.90 63.64 -61.64
CA LEU A 6 -44.22 63.28 -62.22
C LEU A 6 -45.43 63.82 -61.42
N GLU A 7 -46.58 63.82 -62.10
CA GLU A 7 -47.91 64.39 -61.77
C GLU A 7 -48.66 63.67 -60.61
N ASN A 8 -49.79 64.14 -60.05
CA ASN A 8 -50.61 65.34 -60.28
C ASN A 8 -51.35 65.74 -58.99
N THR A 9 -51.18 66.97 -58.45
CA THR A 9 -52.05 67.54 -57.39
C THR A 9 -51.79 69.03 -57.17
N ALA A 10 -52.82 69.80 -56.81
CA ALA A 10 -52.71 71.26 -56.63
C ALA A 10 -52.69 71.70 -55.15
N LYS A 11 -51.62 72.38 -54.77
CA LYS A 11 -51.45 73.30 -53.62
C LYS A 11 -50.58 74.48 -54.15
N ILE A 12 -50.42 75.62 -53.48
CA ILE A 12 -49.60 75.85 -52.27
C ILE A 12 -49.93 77.22 -51.66
N TYR A 13 -49.62 77.36 -50.37
CA TYR A 13 -49.78 78.56 -49.54
C TYR A 13 -48.50 79.43 -49.52
N TRP A 14 -48.69 80.76 -49.56
CA TRP A 14 -47.84 81.85 -49.03
C TRP A 14 -46.35 82.02 -49.44
N ASP A 15 -46.02 83.25 -49.89
CA ASP A 15 -44.77 83.98 -49.58
C ASP A 15 -45.07 85.50 -49.63
N THR A 16 -44.06 86.38 -49.59
CA THR A 16 -44.12 87.73 -48.99
C THR A 16 -43.77 88.91 -49.91
N LEU A 17 -44.55 90.01 -49.78
CA LEU A 17 -44.26 91.39 -50.22
C LEU A 17 -44.11 91.64 -51.75
N PRO A 18 -44.06 92.89 -52.28
CA PRO A 18 -44.16 94.23 -51.64
C PRO A 18 -45.18 95.23 -52.29
N THR A 19 -45.35 96.43 -51.68
CA THR A 19 -45.71 97.77 -52.31
C THR A 19 -47.09 97.92 -53.03
N GLU A 20 -47.87 99.03 -52.97
CA GLU A 20 -47.66 100.45 -52.60
C GLU A 20 -48.84 101.10 -51.81
N ASP A 21 -48.60 102.35 -51.38
CA ASP A 21 -49.41 103.43 -50.73
C ASP A 21 -50.64 103.91 -51.57
N PRO A 22 -51.45 104.95 -51.17
CA PRO A 22 -51.74 105.61 -49.87
C PRO A 22 -53.29 105.59 -49.57
N ASN A 23 -53.97 106.40 -48.73
CA ASN A 23 -53.69 107.70 -48.10
C ASN A 23 -54.58 108.01 -46.86
N ILE A 24 -54.35 109.14 -46.18
CA ILE A 24 -54.79 109.36 -44.79
C ILE A 24 -55.25 110.80 -44.47
N ILE A 25 -56.33 110.94 -43.67
CA ILE A 25 -56.60 112.00 -42.66
C ILE A 25 -56.94 113.49 -43.07
N LEU A 26 -58.14 113.90 -42.63
CA LEU A 26 -58.57 115.18 -42.00
C LEU A 26 -58.88 116.52 -42.73
N THR A 27 -59.71 117.28 -41.99
CA THR A 27 -60.01 118.73 -42.02
C THR A 27 -60.94 119.28 -43.10
N GLY A 28 -61.61 120.40 -42.78
CA GLY A 28 -62.60 121.05 -43.62
C GLY A 28 -62.39 122.56 -43.73
N GLY A 29 -63.09 123.16 -44.69
CA GLY A 29 -63.03 124.58 -45.04
C GLY A 29 -63.54 124.76 -46.47
N ALA A 30 -64.46 125.70 -46.68
CA ALA A 30 -65.07 126.02 -47.97
C ALA A 30 -64.64 127.45 -48.41
N PRO A 31 -65.01 127.98 -49.60
CA PRO A 31 -65.69 127.34 -50.74
C PRO A 31 -65.10 127.65 -52.15
N GLY A 32 -65.59 126.92 -53.18
CA GLY A 32 -65.95 127.52 -54.48
C GLY A 32 -64.98 127.42 -55.68
N SER A 33 -65.58 127.26 -56.89
CA SER A 33 -65.02 127.36 -58.27
C SER A 33 -63.82 126.45 -58.65
N ASP A 34 -63.61 126.00 -59.90
CA ASP A 34 -64.42 125.67 -61.09
C ASP A 34 -63.51 124.81 -62.04
N GLY A 35 -63.89 124.23 -63.20
CA GLY A 35 -65.14 124.16 -63.98
C GLY A 35 -64.85 123.52 -65.37
N SER A 36 -65.87 123.01 -66.10
CA SER A 36 -65.77 122.28 -67.41
C SER A 36 -64.99 120.93 -67.35
N GLU A 37 -65.13 119.92 -68.23
CA GLU A 37 -66.04 119.50 -69.34
C GLU A 37 -65.92 117.92 -69.42
N ASP A 38 -66.66 117.07 -70.15
CA ASP A 38 -67.53 117.23 -71.33
C ASP A 38 -68.54 116.06 -71.56
N ARG A 39 -69.40 116.24 -72.59
CA ARG A 39 -70.24 115.37 -73.47
C ARG A 39 -69.85 113.87 -73.72
N ASP A 40 -70.71 112.96 -74.24
CA ASP A 40 -72.09 113.10 -74.79
C ASP A 40 -72.94 111.79 -74.95
N TYR A 41 -74.26 111.97 -75.18
CA TYR A 41 -75.32 111.09 -75.76
C TYR A 41 -75.61 109.65 -75.25
N GLY A 42 -76.87 109.21 -75.10
CA GLY A 42 -78.16 109.95 -75.19
C GLY A 42 -79.43 109.08 -75.43
N ALA A 43 -80.60 109.75 -75.53
CA ALA A 43 -81.96 109.26 -75.90
C ALA A 43 -82.70 108.35 -74.87
N VAL A 44 -84.01 108.49 -74.56
CA VAL A 44 -85.15 109.40 -74.95
C VAL A 44 -86.15 109.45 -73.76
N GLU A 45 -86.67 110.60 -73.29
CA GLU A 45 -87.92 111.34 -73.70
C GLU A 45 -89.26 110.63 -73.35
N GLU A 46 -90.40 111.26 -73.00
CA GLU A 46 -90.96 112.65 -73.11
C GLU A 46 -91.93 112.92 -71.90
N ASN A 47 -92.03 114.11 -71.26
CA ASN A 47 -92.91 115.30 -71.50
C ASN A 47 -94.42 115.15 -71.13
N GLU A 48 -95.25 116.18 -70.80
CA GLU A 48 -95.09 117.63 -70.51
C GLU A 48 -96.38 118.22 -69.85
N ILE A 49 -96.37 119.51 -69.43
CA ILE A 49 -97.58 120.29 -69.08
C ILE A 49 -97.50 121.75 -69.60
N PHE A 50 -98.46 122.12 -70.48
CA PHE A 50 -98.99 123.48 -70.83
C PHE A 50 -98.12 124.60 -71.48
N ASP A 51 -98.77 125.33 -72.40
CA ASP A 51 -98.80 126.82 -72.42
C ASP A 51 -100.20 127.32 -72.87
N GLN A 52 -100.54 128.56 -72.46
CA GLN A 52 -101.64 129.49 -72.80
C GLN A 52 -102.46 129.92 -71.55
N ASN A 53 -102.83 131.21 -71.47
CA ASN A 53 -103.03 131.92 -70.20
C ASN A 53 -104.18 132.97 -70.22
N THR A 54 -104.76 133.28 -69.05
CA THR A 54 -105.77 134.33 -68.72
C THR A 54 -107.16 134.21 -69.42
N ASP A 55 -108.28 134.62 -68.82
CA ASP A 55 -108.53 135.74 -67.88
C ASP A 55 -109.60 135.42 -66.78
N ASP A 56 -109.77 136.31 -65.79
CA ASP A 56 -110.45 136.16 -64.46
C ASP A 56 -111.80 135.37 -64.37
N ALA A 57 -111.86 134.34 -63.50
CA ALA A 57 -113.08 133.87 -62.83
C ALA A 57 -112.87 132.93 -61.60
N GLN A 58 -113.28 133.40 -60.40
CA GLN A 58 -113.89 132.70 -59.24
C GLN A 58 -113.42 131.29 -58.72
N ASP A 59 -113.24 131.24 -57.38
CA ASP A 59 -113.44 130.11 -56.43
C ASP A 59 -112.30 129.08 -56.16
N THR A 60 -112.14 128.67 -54.88
CA THR A 60 -111.34 127.52 -54.39
C THR A 60 -111.47 127.31 -52.86
N GLU A 61 -111.31 126.06 -52.39
CA GLU A 61 -111.90 125.59 -51.12
C GLU A 61 -110.92 125.39 -49.92
N ARG A 62 -111.42 124.77 -48.83
CA ARG A 62 -110.90 124.85 -47.45
C ARG A 62 -110.32 123.51 -46.97
N VAL A 63 -109.07 123.49 -46.52
CA VAL A 63 -108.41 122.31 -45.94
C VAL A 63 -108.75 122.12 -44.45
N VAL A 64 -108.85 120.86 -44.01
CA VAL A 64 -109.04 120.43 -42.61
C VAL A 64 -107.87 119.54 -42.20
N ILE A 65 -107.38 119.71 -40.96
CA ILE A 65 -106.32 118.88 -40.37
C ILE A 65 -106.96 117.88 -39.40
N ASN A 66 -106.56 116.62 -39.47
CA ASN A 66 -107.00 115.55 -38.57
C ASN A 66 -105.87 115.16 -37.59
N ALA A 67 -106.22 114.60 -36.43
CA ALA A 67 -105.26 114.21 -35.40
C ALA A 67 -105.50 112.77 -34.92
N ASN A 68 -104.50 111.91 -35.11
CA ASN A 68 -104.50 110.52 -34.65
C ASN A 68 -103.43 110.29 -33.57
N SER A 69 -103.47 109.13 -32.91
CA SER A 69 -102.43 108.67 -31.99
C SER A 69 -102.18 107.17 -32.11
N ILE A 70 -101.02 106.69 -31.64
CA ILE A 70 -100.71 105.26 -31.42
C ILE A 70 -100.28 105.11 -29.96
N SER A 71 -100.74 104.08 -29.27
CA SER A 71 -100.48 103.83 -27.84
C SER A 71 -100.61 102.37 -27.45
N GLY A 72 -99.92 101.97 -26.40
CA GLY A 72 -99.94 100.61 -25.84
C GLY A 72 -99.21 100.54 -24.49
N VAL A 73 -98.88 99.33 -24.06
CA VAL A 73 -98.11 99.05 -22.85
C VAL A 73 -96.95 98.07 -23.10
N VAL A 74 -95.89 98.21 -22.30
CA VAL A 74 -94.81 97.21 -22.16
C VAL A 74 -94.96 96.52 -20.81
N TYR A 75 -94.95 95.19 -20.79
CA TYR A 75 -95.35 94.40 -19.64
C TYR A 75 -94.59 93.07 -19.54
N VAL A 76 -94.42 92.57 -18.32
CA VAL A 76 -93.98 91.21 -18.06
C VAL A 76 -95.13 90.26 -18.39
N ASP A 77 -94.99 89.49 -19.46
CA ASP A 77 -95.92 88.44 -19.88
C ASP A 77 -95.66 87.18 -19.03
N LEU A 78 -96.58 86.88 -18.12
CA LEU A 78 -96.45 85.77 -17.16
C LEU A 78 -97.04 84.44 -17.64
N ASP A 79 -97.88 84.44 -18.69
CA ASP A 79 -98.47 83.21 -19.25
C ASP A 79 -98.05 82.89 -20.70
N LEU A 80 -97.14 83.72 -21.26
CA LEU A 80 -96.54 83.61 -22.59
C LEU A 80 -97.59 83.66 -23.72
N SER A 81 -98.67 84.40 -23.50
CA SER A 81 -99.78 84.53 -24.45
C SER A 81 -99.58 85.62 -25.50
N GLY A 82 -98.73 86.61 -25.24
CA GLY A 82 -98.61 87.84 -26.05
C GLY A 82 -99.79 88.82 -25.89
N ASP A 83 -100.81 88.49 -25.09
CA ASP A 83 -101.95 89.34 -24.76
C ASP A 83 -101.76 89.95 -23.36
N PHE A 84 -101.92 91.27 -23.20
CA PHE A 84 -101.82 91.90 -21.87
C PHE A 84 -103.01 91.49 -20.97
N SER A 85 -102.72 90.75 -19.90
CA SER A 85 -103.69 89.92 -19.18
C SER A 85 -103.85 90.28 -17.69
N ALA A 86 -104.59 89.43 -16.95
CA ALA A 86 -104.97 89.66 -15.55
C ALA A 86 -103.97 89.06 -14.54
N GLY A 87 -102.71 89.45 -14.65
CA GLY A 87 -101.62 89.05 -13.73
C GLY A 87 -100.30 89.76 -14.00
N ASP A 88 -100.10 90.13 -15.26
CA ASP A 88 -98.93 90.81 -15.80
C ASP A 88 -98.57 92.12 -15.11
N THR A 89 -97.29 92.47 -15.16
CA THR A 89 -96.76 93.67 -14.47
C THR A 89 -96.08 94.62 -15.42
N PHE A 90 -96.39 95.91 -15.31
CA PHE A 90 -95.89 96.94 -16.23
C PHE A 90 -94.39 97.18 -16.09
N ILE A 91 -93.69 97.40 -17.22
CA ILE A 91 -92.26 97.73 -17.24
C ILE A 91 -92.07 99.24 -17.53
N PRO A 92 -91.66 100.06 -16.53
CA PRO A 92 -91.55 101.50 -16.68
C PRO A 92 -90.17 101.96 -17.20
N GLY A 93 -90.15 103.02 -18.00
CA GLY A 93 -88.93 103.63 -18.53
C GLY A 93 -88.32 102.97 -19.79
N VAL A 94 -88.99 101.96 -20.37
CA VAL A 94 -88.56 101.33 -21.64
C VAL A 94 -88.75 102.32 -22.80
N THR A 95 -87.91 102.26 -23.82
CA THR A 95 -87.90 103.25 -24.93
C THR A 95 -88.55 102.68 -26.18
N LEU A 96 -89.66 103.30 -26.61
CA LEU A 96 -90.35 103.00 -27.86
C LEU A 96 -90.01 104.04 -28.93
N THR A 97 -89.81 103.58 -30.17
CA THR A 97 -89.52 104.42 -31.34
C THR A 97 -90.57 104.23 -32.42
N LEU A 98 -91.33 105.28 -32.73
CA LEU A 98 -92.22 105.33 -33.90
C LEU A 98 -91.43 105.80 -35.12
N THR A 99 -91.30 104.93 -36.12
CA THR A 99 -90.71 105.26 -37.44
C THR A 99 -91.76 105.11 -38.55
N GLY A 100 -91.54 105.73 -39.72
CA GLY A 100 -92.41 105.55 -40.89
C GLY A 100 -92.43 106.74 -41.84
N THR A 101 -93.45 106.81 -42.70
CA THR A 101 -93.71 107.96 -43.59
C THR A 101 -95.17 108.40 -43.54
N ASP A 102 -95.39 109.72 -43.49
CA ASP A 102 -96.72 110.28 -43.72
C ASP A 102 -97.16 110.19 -45.20
N LEU A 103 -98.43 110.43 -45.47
CA LEU A 103 -99.00 110.42 -46.83
C LEU A 103 -98.38 111.45 -47.80
N ASN A 104 -97.69 112.47 -47.29
CA ASN A 104 -96.98 113.45 -48.12
C ASN A 104 -95.55 112.98 -48.45
N GLY A 105 -95.13 111.81 -47.95
CA GLY A 105 -93.79 111.24 -48.11
C GLY A 105 -92.78 111.72 -47.07
N ASN A 106 -93.18 112.45 -46.03
CA ASN A 106 -92.26 112.91 -44.98
C ASN A 106 -91.90 111.74 -44.06
N THR A 107 -90.61 111.49 -43.85
CA THR A 107 -90.14 110.53 -42.85
C THR A 107 -90.45 111.02 -41.44
N ILE A 108 -91.07 110.15 -40.63
CA ILE A 108 -91.29 110.34 -39.21
C ILE A 108 -90.31 109.44 -38.45
N ASN A 109 -89.64 110.00 -37.45
CA ASN A 109 -88.90 109.27 -36.43
C ASN A 109 -89.11 110.02 -35.10
N ARG A 110 -89.74 109.36 -34.12
CA ARG A 110 -90.10 109.94 -32.81
C ARG A 110 -89.91 108.88 -31.74
N THR A 111 -89.31 109.24 -30.61
CA THR A 111 -89.21 108.38 -29.43
C THR A 111 -90.16 108.81 -28.32
N THR A 112 -90.47 107.87 -27.44
CA THR A 112 -91.09 108.09 -26.12
C THR A 112 -90.55 107.02 -25.17
N THR A 113 -90.68 107.23 -23.86
CA THR A 113 -90.54 106.14 -22.88
C THR A 113 -91.89 105.70 -22.34
N THR A 114 -91.96 104.50 -21.78
CA THR A 114 -93.11 104.07 -20.96
C THR A 114 -93.18 104.86 -19.65
N ASP A 115 -94.39 105.10 -19.16
CA ASP A 115 -94.64 105.72 -17.86
C ASP A 115 -94.57 104.71 -16.69
N ILE A 116 -94.93 105.12 -15.48
CA ILE A 116 -94.94 104.24 -14.29
C ILE A 116 -95.94 103.07 -14.40
N ASN A 117 -96.86 103.12 -15.35
CA ASN A 117 -97.85 102.08 -15.67
C ASN A 117 -97.50 101.39 -17.00
N GLY A 118 -96.23 101.42 -17.42
CA GLY A 118 -95.75 100.75 -18.64
C GLY A 118 -96.32 101.34 -19.93
N SER A 119 -97.09 102.43 -19.88
CA SER A 119 -97.84 102.92 -21.04
C SER A 119 -97.07 103.97 -21.82
N TYR A 120 -97.20 103.92 -23.14
CA TYR A 120 -96.60 104.87 -24.06
C TYR A 120 -97.64 105.44 -25.03
N THR A 121 -97.42 106.65 -25.57
CA THR A 121 -98.33 107.25 -26.56
C THR A 121 -97.63 108.23 -27.49
N PHE A 122 -97.75 108.00 -28.80
CA PHE A 122 -97.43 108.95 -29.85
C PHE A 122 -98.69 109.75 -30.23
N THR A 123 -98.74 111.04 -29.88
CA THR A 123 -99.86 111.94 -30.22
C THR A 123 -99.59 112.75 -31.49
N ASN A 124 -100.67 113.20 -32.16
CA ASN A 124 -100.62 113.95 -33.43
C ASN A 124 -99.81 113.22 -34.50
N VAL A 125 -100.10 111.93 -34.70
CA VAL A 125 -99.58 111.16 -35.83
C VAL A 125 -100.44 111.51 -37.05
N SER A 126 -99.78 111.87 -38.15
CA SER A 126 -100.43 112.06 -39.46
C SER A 126 -100.92 110.72 -40.01
N ALA A 127 -101.81 110.76 -40.99
CA ALA A 127 -102.13 109.56 -41.76
C ALA A 127 -100.91 109.17 -42.63
N GLY A 128 -100.65 107.87 -42.78
CA GLY A 128 -99.37 107.32 -43.24
C GLY A 128 -99.17 105.86 -42.80
N THR A 129 -97.96 105.33 -43.01
CA THR A 129 -97.58 103.96 -42.62
C THR A 129 -96.39 104.00 -41.67
N TYR A 130 -96.47 103.26 -40.57
CA TYR A 130 -95.54 103.33 -39.44
C TYR A 130 -95.13 101.96 -38.90
N ALA A 131 -94.09 101.95 -38.06
CA ALA A 131 -93.71 100.86 -37.19
C ALA A 131 -93.38 101.41 -35.79
N VAL A 132 -93.69 100.65 -34.73
CA VAL A 132 -93.19 100.92 -33.37
C VAL A 132 -92.15 99.85 -33.04
N THR A 133 -90.99 100.27 -32.53
CA THR A 133 -89.88 99.38 -32.14
C THR A 133 -89.48 99.65 -30.70
N GLU A 134 -89.32 98.60 -29.91
CA GLU A 134 -88.87 98.55 -28.51
C GLU A 134 -87.34 98.74 -28.40
N THR A 135 -86.84 98.91 -27.18
CA THR A 135 -85.43 98.69 -26.83
C THR A 135 -85.38 97.74 -25.64
N GLN A 136 -85.14 96.45 -25.91
CA GLN A 136 -85.03 95.34 -24.96
C GLN A 136 -84.58 95.75 -23.53
N PRO A 137 -85.43 95.64 -22.50
CA PRO A 137 -85.08 95.89 -21.11
C PRO A 137 -84.04 94.90 -20.58
N THR A 138 -82.97 95.39 -19.95
CA THR A 138 -81.77 94.59 -19.62
C THR A 138 -81.90 93.58 -18.47
N LEU A 139 -83.12 93.27 -18.02
CA LEU A 139 -83.44 92.23 -17.02
C LEU A 139 -84.50 91.23 -17.54
N TYR A 140 -84.83 91.36 -18.82
CA TYR A 140 -85.91 90.67 -19.49
C TYR A 140 -85.45 90.17 -20.86
N VAL A 141 -86.17 89.22 -21.42
CA VAL A 141 -85.97 88.64 -22.75
C VAL A 141 -87.30 88.65 -23.50
N ASP A 142 -87.26 89.10 -24.76
CA ASP A 142 -88.43 89.31 -25.65
C ASP A 142 -89.44 88.15 -25.62
N ALA A 143 -90.73 88.48 -25.48
CA ALA A 143 -91.83 87.53 -25.61
C ALA A 143 -92.52 87.67 -26.98
N LEU A 144 -93.82 87.99 -27.01
CA LEU A 144 -94.60 88.24 -28.21
C LEU A 144 -95.25 89.62 -28.15
N GLU A 145 -95.25 90.35 -29.26
CA GLU A 145 -95.96 91.62 -29.38
C GLU A 145 -97.41 91.43 -29.87
N THR A 146 -98.29 92.35 -29.46
CA THR A 146 -99.69 92.41 -29.92
C THR A 146 -99.95 93.64 -30.78
N ALA A 147 -100.46 93.40 -32.00
CA ALA A 147 -100.84 94.44 -32.94
C ALA A 147 -102.16 95.11 -32.54
N GLY A 148 -102.10 96.38 -32.18
CA GLY A 148 -103.25 97.13 -31.69
C GLY A 148 -104.31 97.50 -32.74
N THR A 149 -105.39 98.13 -32.27
CA THR A 149 -106.55 98.53 -33.09
C THR A 149 -106.72 100.05 -33.11
N PRO A 150 -107.38 100.66 -34.12
CA PRO A 150 -107.99 100.08 -35.32
C PRO A 150 -107.07 100.02 -36.55
N PHE A 151 -105.85 100.58 -36.48
CA PHE A 151 -104.92 100.68 -37.62
C PHE A 151 -104.20 99.36 -37.94
N GLY A 152 -104.19 98.41 -37.00
CA GLY A 152 -103.54 97.11 -37.16
C GLY A 152 -102.03 97.20 -37.25
N GLY A 153 -101.39 96.08 -37.54
CA GLY A 153 -99.96 95.96 -37.76
C GLY A 153 -99.58 94.55 -38.16
N VAL A 154 -98.27 94.31 -38.30
CA VAL A 154 -97.67 93.00 -38.49
C VAL A 154 -96.65 92.81 -37.38
N VAL A 155 -96.93 91.85 -36.51
CA VAL A 155 -96.02 91.33 -35.47
C VAL A 155 -95.38 90.03 -35.95
N SER A 156 -94.27 89.66 -35.33
CA SER A 156 -93.57 88.41 -35.61
C SER A 156 -93.94 87.35 -34.58
N ASN A 157 -94.13 86.11 -35.02
CA ASN A 157 -94.22 84.96 -34.11
C ASN A 157 -92.81 84.42 -33.72
N ALA A 158 -91.76 85.19 -33.97
CA ALA A 158 -90.38 84.86 -33.61
C ALA A 158 -89.85 85.85 -32.58
N VAL A 159 -89.54 85.34 -31.39
CA VAL A 159 -88.86 86.06 -30.31
C VAL A 159 -87.59 86.76 -30.80
N ASN A 160 -87.28 87.90 -30.20
CA ASN A 160 -86.32 88.93 -30.60
C ASN A 160 -86.75 89.74 -31.84
N SER A 161 -88.05 90.03 -32.01
CA SER A 161 -88.49 91.00 -33.03
C SER A 161 -88.44 92.43 -32.48
N ASN A 162 -88.88 92.64 -31.23
CA ASN A 162 -88.97 93.96 -30.59
C ASN A 162 -89.78 94.97 -31.45
N ASP A 163 -90.66 94.54 -32.37
CA ASP A 163 -91.29 95.43 -33.35
C ASP A 163 -92.72 95.10 -33.84
N ILE A 164 -93.56 96.13 -33.88
CA ILE A 164 -94.91 96.10 -34.48
C ILE A 164 -94.86 96.95 -35.75
N THR A 165 -94.82 96.30 -36.91
CA THR A 165 -94.58 96.95 -38.21
C THR A 165 -95.87 97.22 -38.99
N ASN A 166 -95.77 98.00 -40.07
CA ASN A 166 -96.83 98.21 -41.07
C ASN A 166 -98.20 98.65 -40.48
N ILE A 167 -98.16 99.54 -39.51
CA ILE A 167 -99.32 100.20 -38.89
C ILE A 167 -99.84 101.28 -39.86
N VAL A 168 -101.04 101.12 -40.42
CA VAL A 168 -101.55 102.01 -41.50
C VAL A 168 -102.68 102.92 -41.00
N ILE A 169 -102.39 104.22 -40.90
CA ILE A 169 -103.37 105.25 -40.53
C ILE A 169 -103.97 105.85 -41.82
N PRO A 170 -105.29 105.71 -42.08
CA PRO A 170 -105.92 106.12 -43.34
C PRO A 170 -106.30 107.61 -43.40
N GLU A 171 -106.56 108.10 -44.62
CA GLU A 171 -107.01 109.48 -44.85
C GLU A 171 -108.34 109.84 -44.17
N GLN A 172 -108.44 111.11 -43.77
CA GLN A 172 -109.64 111.79 -43.25
C GLN A 172 -110.33 111.13 -42.04
N GLN A 173 -109.55 110.56 -41.11
CA GLN A 173 -110.04 110.15 -39.79
C GLN A 173 -109.20 110.77 -38.65
N SER A 174 -109.84 110.96 -37.49
CA SER A 174 -109.21 111.31 -36.22
C SER A 174 -109.61 110.26 -35.18
N GLN A 175 -108.74 109.28 -34.95
CA GLN A 175 -108.93 108.12 -34.08
C GLN A 175 -107.68 107.85 -33.24
N ALA A 176 -107.87 107.19 -32.10
CA ALA A 176 -106.78 106.70 -31.28
C ALA A 176 -106.51 105.23 -31.60
N GLY A 177 -105.28 104.92 -31.96
CA GLY A 177 -104.72 103.57 -31.96
C GLY A 177 -104.34 103.18 -30.53
N ILE A 178 -104.89 102.07 -30.05
CA ILE A 178 -104.68 101.52 -28.70
C ILE A 178 -104.23 100.06 -28.78
N ASP A 179 -103.68 99.55 -27.69
CA ASP A 179 -103.29 98.15 -27.48
C ASP A 179 -102.16 97.64 -28.38
N TYR A 180 -101.21 98.52 -28.75
CA TYR A 180 -99.96 98.16 -29.44
C TYR A 180 -98.91 97.73 -28.42
N ASN A 181 -99.02 96.49 -27.92
CA ASN A 181 -98.37 96.08 -26.68
C ASN A 181 -97.15 95.17 -26.93
N PHE A 182 -96.18 95.22 -26.02
CA PHE A 182 -94.96 94.41 -26.07
C PHE A 182 -94.85 93.58 -24.77
N GLY A 183 -94.81 92.26 -24.92
CA GLY A 183 -94.63 91.31 -23.83
C GLY A 183 -93.16 90.96 -23.61
N GLU A 184 -92.77 90.76 -22.35
CA GLU A 184 -91.39 90.53 -21.91
C GLU A 184 -91.33 89.43 -20.83
N VAL A 185 -90.29 88.59 -20.83
CA VAL A 185 -90.13 87.54 -19.80
C VAL A 185 -88.93 87.85 -18.92
N GLN A 186 -89.04 87.70 -17.59
CA GLN A 186 -87.88 87.92 -16.71
C GLN A 186 -86.78 86.88 -17.00
N SER A 187 -85.57 87.36 -17.27
CA SER A 187 -84.45 86.51 -17.70
C SER A 187 -84.00 85.54 -16.61
N ALA A 188 -83.85 84.27 -16.95
CA ALA A 188 -83.28 83.24 -16.08
C ALA A 188 -81.78 83.00 -16.37
N SER A 189 -81.12 82.24 -15.49
CA SER A 189 -79.72 81.81 -15.63
C SER A 189 -79.46 80.45 -14.97
N ILE A 190 -78.47 79.71 -15.50
CA ILE A 190 -77.90 78.52 -14.84
C ILE A 190 -76.38 78.68 -14.76
N SER A 191 -75.78 78.27 -13.64
CA SER A 191 -74.34 78.32 -13.38
C SER A 191 -73.86 77.14 -12.54
N GLY A 192 -72.55 76.88 -12.60
CA GLY A 192 -71.90 75.79 -11.90
C GLY A 192 -70.38 75.86 -12.01
N ILE A 193 -69.70 74.80 -11.57
CA ILE A 193 -68.24 74.68 -11.62
C ILE A 193 -67.83 73.31 -12.18
N VAL A 194 -66.79 73.30 -13.01
CA VAL A 194 -66.02 72.08 -13.34
C VAL A 194 -64.83 72.05 -12.38
N TYR A 195 -64.65 70.98 -11.61
CA TYR A 195 -63.66 70.95 -10.52
C TYR A 195 -62.98 69.59 -10.39
N VAL A 196 -61.70 69.60 -10.01
CA VAL A 196 -61.03 68.39 -9.52
C VAL A 196 -61.51 68.09 -8.10
N ASP A 197 -62.12 66.92 -7.89
CA ASP A 197 -62.45 66.35 -6.56
C ASP A 197 -61.16 65.79 -5.95
N VAL A 198 -60.50 66.56 -5.09
CA VAL A 198 -59.15 66.25 -4.60
C VAL A 198 -59.15 65.25 -3.45
N ASP A 199 -60.27 65.08 -2.73
CA ASP A 199 -60.42 64.08 -1.67
C ASP A 199 -61.34 62.89 -2.02
N ALA A 200 -61.83 62.84 -3.26
CA ALA A 200 -62.77 61.85 -3.79
C ALA A 200 -64.06 61.77 -2.95
N SER A 201 -64.52 62.93 -2.45
CA SER A 201 -65.70 63.05 -1.58
C SER A 201 -67.04 62.99 -2.32
N GLN A 202 -67.02 62.95 -3.67
CA GLN A 202 -68.20 62.89 -4.54
C GLN A 202 -69.04 64.19 -4.51
N THR A 203 -68.47 65.29 -4.01
CA THR A 203 -69.13 66.60 -3.87
C THR A 203 -68.12 67.74 -3.87
N TYR A 204 -68.41 68.85 -4.55
CA TYR A 204 -67.55 70.04 -4.52
C TYR A 204 -67.35 70.60 -3.09
N SER A 205 -66.10 70.66 -2.66
CA SER A 205 -65.66 70.80 -1.27
C SER A 205 -64.62 71.92 -1.06
N SER A 206 -64.26 72.15 0.21
CA SER A 206 -63.24 73.15 0.58
C SER A 206 -61.80 72.63 0.46
N GLY A 207 -61.39 72.35 -0.77
CA GLY A 207 -60.05 71.87 -1.12
C GLY A 207 -59.83 71.71 -2.63
N ASP A 208 -60.94 71.57 -3.35
CA ASP A 208 -61.01 71.30 -4.78
C ASP A 208 -60.55 72.44 -5.68
N ILE A 209 -60.24 72.08 -6.93
CA ILE A 209 -59.56 72.96 -7.89
C ILE A 209 -60.38 73.06 -9.16
N GLY A 210 -61.05 74.20 -9.35
CA GLY A 210 -61.82 74.47 -10.57
C GLY A 210 -60.96 74.49 -11.84
N ILE A 211 -61.39 73.79 -12.89
CA ILE A 211 -60.65 73.58 -14.14
C ILE A 211 -61.02 74.68 -15.16
N GLU A 212 -60.07 75.56 -15.49
CA GLU A 212 -60.26 76.63 -16.49
C GLU A 212 -60.08 76.11 -17.93
N GLY A 213 -60.89 76.60 -18.85
CA GLY A 213 -60.76 76.33 -20.29
C GLY A 213 -61.59 75.17 -20.84
N VAL A 214 -62.44 74.53 -20.02
CA VAL A 214 -63.29 73.41 -20.45
C VAL A 214 -64.58 73.93 -21.08
N VAL A 215 -65.09 73.22 -22.09
CA VAL A 215 -66.25 73.64 -22.88
C VAL A 215 -67.51 73.01 -22.30
N VAL A 216 -68.44 73.85 -21.86
CA VAL A 216 -69.74 73.43 -21.34
C VAL A 216 -70.84 73.88 -22.31
N THR A 217 -71.75 72.96 -22.65
CA THR A 217 -72.81 73.16 -23.63
C THR A 217 -74.17 73.05 -22.95
N LEU A 218 -75.03 74.05 -23.11
CA LEU A 218 -76.44 73.99 -22.71
C LEU A 218 -77.29 73.80 -23.97
N THR A 219 -78.13 72.77 -23.97
CA THR A 219 -79.13 72.50 -25.02
C THR A 219 -80.51 72.37 -24.40
N GLY A 220 -81.57 72.43 -25.20
CA GLY A 220 -82.94 72.21 -24.72
C GLY A 220 -83.99 72.86 -25.60
N THR A 221 -85.18 73.04 -25.06
CA THR A 221 -86.26 73.80 -25.67
C THR A 221 -86.86 74.78 -24.68
N ASP A 222 -87.06 76.03 -25.11
CA ASP A 222 -87.82 76.99 -24.33
C ASP A 222 -89.33 76.68 -24.32
N ALA A 223 -90.08 77.39 -23.48
CA ALA A 223 -91.52 77.23 -23.33
C ALA A 223 -92.32 77.60 -24.61
N ALA A 224 -91.72 78.35 -25.54
CA ALA A 224 -92.27 78.57 -26.89
C ALA A 224 -91.94 77.43 -27.88
N SER A 225 -91.38 76.31 -27.37
CA SER A 225 -90.91 75.14 -28.12
C SER A 225 -89.79 75.43 -29.14
N GLN A 226 -89.05 76.52 -28.97
CA GLN A 226 -87.88 76.83 -29.82
C GLN A 226 -86.63 76.13 -29.27
N PRO A 227 -85.77 75.56 -30.14
CA PRO A 227 -84.54 74.92 -29.71
C PRO A 227 -83.52 75.96 -29.23
N VAL A 228 -82.91 75.69 -28.09
CA VAL A 228 -81.80 76.48 -27.54
C VAL A 228 -80.52 75.64 -27.61
N SER A 229 -79.44 76.27 -28.03
CA SER A 229 -78.10 75.69 -28.00
C SER A 229 -77.09 76.81 -27.73
N LEU A 230 -76.47 76.79 -26.55
CA LEU A 230 -75.49 77.75 -26.08
C LEU A 230 -74.22 76.99 -25.68
N THR A 231 -73.06 77.60 -25.91
CA THR A 231 -71.77 77.07 -25.46
C THR A 231 -71.04 78.14 -24.67
N THR A 232 -70.42 77.76 -23.57
CA THR A 232 -69.57 78.61 -22.75
C THR A 232 -68.25 77.89 -22.45
N VAL A 233 -67.30 78.59 -21.85
CA VAL A 233 -66.00 78.04 -21.45
C VAL A 233 -65.75 78.40 -19.99
N THR A 234 -65.32 77.44 -19.18
CA THR A 234 -65.04 77.67 -17.76
C THR A 234 -63.94 78.72 -17.58
N GLY A 235 -64.18 79.67 -16.67
CA GLY A 235 -63.23 80.73 -16.34
C GLY A 235 -62.18 80.29 -15.31
N ILE A 236 -61.37 81.26 -14.88
CA ILE A 236 -60.44 81.11 -13.74
C ILE A 236 -61.20 80.53 -12.54
N GLY A 237 -60.79 79.35 -12.09
CA GLY A 237 -61.46 78.63 -11.00
C GLY A 237 -62.70 77.84 -11.41
N GLY A 238 -62.78 77.39 -12.66
CA GLY A 238 -63.75 76.37 -13.12
C GLY A 238 -65.19 76.82 -13.33
N VAL A 239 -65.53 78.06 -12.95
CA VAL A 239 -66.92 78.54 -12.96
C VAL A 239 -67.40 78.80 -14.40
N TYR A 240 -68.61 78.34 -14.69
CA TYR A 240 -69.35 78.65 -15.93
C TYR A 240 -70.74 79.22 -15.63
N VAL A 241 -71.31 79.95 -16.58
CA VAL A 241 -72.68 80.49 -16.49
C VAL A 241 -73.30 80.67 -17.87
N PHE A 242 -74.60 80.40 -17.94
CA PHE A 242 -75.51 80.77 -19.02
C PHE A 242 -76.51 81.81 -18.48
N VAL A 243 -76.61 82.97 -19.13
CA VAL A 243 -77.51 84.08 -18.76
C VAL A 243 -78.46 84.41 -19.90
N GLY A 244 -79.61 85.02 -19.59
CA GLY A 244 -80.61 85.36 -20.61
C GLY A 244 -81.40 84.15 -21.10
N LEU A 245 -81.52 83.11 -20.26
CA LEU A 245 -82.35 81.95 -20.56
C LEU A 245 -83.82 82.34 -20.48
N ARG A 246 -84.62 81.79 -21.40
CA ARG A 246 -86.09 81.80 -21.30
C ARG A 246 -86.53 80.64 -20.39
N PRO A 247 -87.77 80.63 -19.88
CA PRO A 247 -88.37 79.42 -19.30
C PRO A 247 -88.31 78.25 -20.29
N GLY A 248 -88.11 77.03 -19.81
CA GLY A 248 -87.90 75.86 -20.66
C GLY A 248 -87.34 74.65 -19.90
N THR A 249 -87.09 73.56 -20.62
CA THR A 249 -86.39 72.37 -20.08
C THR A 249 -85.06 72.22 -20.82
N TYR A 250 -83.98 72.06 -20.05
CA TYR A 250 -82.61 72.12 -20.53
C TYR A 250 -81.77 70.90 -20.10
N THR A 251 -80.70 70.65 -20.86
CA THR A 251 -79.64 69.68 -20.58
C THR A 251 -78.31 70.40 -20.67
N ILE A 252 -77.44 70.20 -19.67
CA ILE A 252 -76.06 70.68 -19.67
C ILE A 252 -75.14 69.48 -19.88
N THR A 253 -74.21 69.61 -20.82
CA THR A 253 -73.18 68.63 -21.12
C THR A 253 -71.81 69.30 -21.13
N GLU A 254 -70.88 68.82 -20.32
CA GLU A 254 -69.46 69.11 -20.41
C GLU A 254 -68.81 68.30 -21.57
N ASN A 255 -67.64 68.74 -22.03
CA ASN A 255 -66.72 67.90 -22.80
C ASN A 255 -65.52 67.52 -21.92
N GLN A 256 -65.45 66.27 -21.42
CA GLN A 256 -64.36 65.71 -20.60
C GLN A 256 -62.98 66.37 -20.88
N PRO A 257 -62.38 67.08 -19.91
CA PRO A 257 -61.10 67.75 -20.05
C PRO A 257 -59.95 66.75 -20.21
N SER A 258 -59.11 66.98 -21.22
CA SER A 258 -58.07 66.02 -21.60
C SER A 258 -57.00 65.84 -20.51
N GLY A 259 -56.87 64.62 -19.99
CA GLY A 259 -55.89 64.27 -18.94
C GLY A 259 -56.50 64.07 -17.56
N TYR A 260 -57.82 64.22 -17.43
CA TYR A 260 -58.61 63.82 -16.27
C TYR A 260 -59.38 62.52 -16.58
N LEU A 261 -60.12 62.04 -15.59
CA LEU A 261 -61.06 60.93 -15.62
C LEU A 261 -62.38 61.45 -15.01
N ASP A 262 -63.49 61.20 -15.69
CA ASP A 262 -64.86 61.40 -15.18
C ASP A 262 -65.01 60.88 -13.74
N GLY A 263 -65.80 61.59 -12.94
CA GLY A 263 -65.93 61.41 -11.50
C GLY A 263 -67.38 61.38 -11.03
N VAL A 264 -67.86 62.48 -10.41
CA VAL A 264 -69.25 62.56 -9.91
C VAL A 264 -69.86 63.94 -10.14
N ASP A 265 -70.81 63.98 -11.05
CA ASP A 265 -71.66 65.13 -11.34
C ASP A 265 -72.73 65.36 -10.28
N THR A 266 -73.04 66.64 -10.05
CA THR A 266 -74.05 67.10 -9.09
C THR A 266 -75.06 68.01 -9.78
N ALA A 267 -76.33 67.58 -9.83
CA ALA A 267 -77.44 68.42 -10.27
C ALA A 267 -77.66 69.59 -9.29
N GLY A 268 -77.80 70.80 -9.84
CA GLY A 268 -77.91 72.04 -9.07
C GLY A 268 -79.32 72.37 -8.57
N THR A 269 -79.52 73.64 -8.19
CA THR A 269 -80.64 74.07 -7.33
C THR A 269 -82.04 73.99 -7.93
N LEU A 270 -82.21 73.86 -9.24
CA LEU A 270 -83.51 73.62 -9.89
C LEU A 270 -83.80 72.12 -10.08
N GLY A 271 -82.87 71.24 -9.69
CA GLY A 271 -82.91 69.82 -9.99
C GLY A 271 -82.39 69.51 -11.40
N GLY A 272 -82.77 68.34 -11.90
CA GLY A 272 -82.21 67.70 -13.09
C GLY A 272 -81.75 66.29 -12.76
N ASP A 273 -81.69 65.44 -13.78
CA ASP A 273 -81.23 64.05 -13.68
C ASP A 273 -79.77 63.97 -14.12
N VAL A 274 -78.88 63.55 -13.22
CA VAL A 274 -77.50 63.19 -13.57
C VAL A 274 -77.53 61.87 -14.35
N VAL A 275 -76.99 61.84 -15.56
CA VAL A 275 -77.01 60.65 -16.42
C VAL A 275 -75.86 59.73 -16.03
N VAL A 276 -76.19 58.52 -15.54
CA VAL A 276 -75.21 57.56 -14.99
C VAL A 276 -75.26 56.20 -15.70
N PRO A 277 -74.13 55.47 -15.79
CA PRO A 277 -72.77 55.91 -15.44
C PRO A 277 -72.15 56.79 -16.53
N ASP A 278 -71.15 57.57 -16.12
CA ASP A 278 -70.07 58.20 -16.89
C ASP A 278 -70.52 58.90 -18.21
N SER A 279 -70.86 60.19 -18.16
CA SER A 279 -71.47 60.88 -19.33
C SER A 279 -71.35 62.40 -19.44
N ASP A 280 -70.60 63.09 -18.57
CA ASP A 280 -70.46 64.56 -18.56
C ASP A 280 -71.81 65.34 -18.57
N THR A 281 -72.95 64.76 -18.13
CA THR A 281 -74.30 65.25 -18.51
C THR A 281 -75.35 65.27 -17.39
N ILE A 282 -76.02 66.43 -17.27
CA ILE A 282 -77.17 66.67 -16.40
C ILE A 282 -78.36 67.10 -17.27
N GLU A 283 -79.41 66.26 -17.36
CA GLU A 283 -80.61 66.50 -18.18
C GLU A 283 -81.85 66.90 -17.37
N ASN A 284 -82.97 67.16 -18.05
CA ASN A 284 -84.29 67.44 -17.45
C ASN A 284 -84.30 68.63 -16.46
N ILE A 285 -83.50 69.66 -16.72
CA ILE A 285 -83.41 70.87 -15.88
C ILE A 285 -84.55 71.82 -16.27
N ASP A 286 -85.64 71.80 -15.50
CA ASP A 286 -86.77 72.72 -15.67
C ASP A 286 -86.43 74.13 -15.12
N VAL A 287 -86.60 75.15 -15.96
CA VAL A 287 -86.33 76.57 -15.66
C VAL A 287 -87.61 77.38 -15.86
N THR A 288 -87.94 78.24 -14.89
CA THR A 288 -89.06 79.18 -14.96
C THR A 288 -88.58 80.65 -15.01
N ALA A 289 -89.52 81.60 -15.13
CA ALA A 289 -89.18 83.00 -15.36
C ALA A 289 -88.45 83.64 -14.17
N GLY A 290 -87.25 84.17 -14.41
CA GLY A 290 -86.40 84.78 -13.39
C GLY A 290 -85.65 83.79 -12.48
N ASP A 291 -85.66 82.48 -12.78
CA ASP A 291 -84.91 81.48 -12.00
C ASP A 291 -83.39 81.67 -12.11
N ASN A 292 -82.69 81.28 -11.04
CA ASN A 292 -81.24 81.31 -10.97
C ASN A 292 -80.71 79.97 -10.46
N GLY A 293 -80.50 79.04 -11.39
CA GLY A 293 -79.83 77.77 -11.16
C GLY A 293 -78.36 77.98 -10.79
N ILE A 294 -77.94 77.39 -9.69
CA ILE A 294 -76.55 77.36 -9.22
C ILE A 294 -76.18 75.93 -8.85
N ASP A 295 -74.88 75.69 -8.64
CA ASP A 295 -74.33 74.43 -8.15
C ASP A 295 -74.52 73.22 -9.10
N TYR A 296 -74.63 73.46 -10.41
CA TYR A 296 -74.58 72.42 -11.46
C TYR A 296 -73.12 72.02 -11.72
N ASN A 297 -72.60 71.13 -10.89
CA ASN A 297 -71.16 70.94 -10.75
C ASN A 297 -70.70 69.61 -11.35
N PHE A 298 -69.66 69.65 -12.19
CA PHE A 298 -69.06 68.48 -12.83
C PHE A 298 -67.73 68.14 -12.12
N GLY A 299 -67.61 66.90 -11.63
CA GLY A 299 -66.56 66.48 -10.70
C GLY A 299 -65.54 65.55 -11.34
N GLU A 300 -64.28 65.97 -11.38
CA GLU A 300 -63.19 65.38 -12.18
C GLU A 300 -62.06 64.81 -11.32
N LEU A 301 -61.34 63.81 -11.83
CA LEU A 301 -60.24 63.15 -11.11
C LEU A 301 -58.96 63.09 -11.96
N ARG A 302 -57.79 63.38 -11.39
CA ARG A 302 -56.52 63.15 -12.11
C ARG A 302 -56.11 61.67 -11.97
N PRO A 303 -55.70 61.01 -13.07
CA PRO A 303 -55.39 59.59 -13.09
C PRO A 303 -54.23 59.21 -12.17
N SER A 304 -54.44 58.19 -11.36
CA SER A 304 -53.42 57.54 -10.53
C SER A 304 -52.78 56.35 -11.25
N SER A 305 -51.68 55.82 -10.69
CA SER A 305 -50.98 54.66 -11.23
C SER A 305 -50.37 53.77 -10.12
N LEU A 306 -50.13 52.50 -10.45
CA LEU A 306 -49.42 51.53 -9.61
C LEU A 306 -48.37 50.79 -10.44
N SER A 307 -47.15 50.70 -9.92
CA SER A 307 -46.01 50.11 -10.64
C SER A 307 -44.92 49.56 -9.72
N GLY A 308 -44.08 48.72 -10.31
CA GLY A 308 -42.93 48.08 -9.67
C GLY A 308 -42.16 47.19 -10.65
N PHE A 309 -41.29 46.35 -10.10
CA PHE A 309 -40.40 45.46 -10.84
C PHE A 309 -40.48 44.02 -10.32
N VAL A 310 -40.22 43.07 -11.21
CA VAL A 310 -39.96 41.67 -10.89
C VAL A 310 -38.53 41.34 -11.29
N TYR A 311 -37.74 40.84 -10.36
CA TYR A 311 -36.28 40.78 -10.49
C TYR A 311 -35.69 39.63 -9.67
N HIS A 312 -34.56 39.10 -10.14
CA HIS A 312 -33.74 38.13 -9.40
C HIS A 312 -32.99 38.84 -8.26
N ASP A 313 -33.51 38.75 -7.05
CA ASP A 313 -32.83 39.19 -5.84
C ASP A 313 -31.73 38.19 -5.46
N ALA A 314 -30.59 38.30 -6.12
CA ALA A 314 -29.48 37.37 -5.97
C ALA A 314 -28.90 37.29 -4.54
N ASN A 315 -29.27 38.23 -3.65
CA ASN A 315 -28.80 38.29 -2.27
C ASN A 315 -29.91 38.29 -1.20
N ASN A 316 -31.17 38.13 -1.61
CA ASN A 316 -32.38 38.01 -0.77
C ASN A 316 -32.58 39.17 0.23
N ASN A 317 -32.31 40.42 -0.19
CA ASN A 317 -32.44 41.61 0.66
C ASN A 317 -33.77 42.38 0.49
N GLY A 318 -34.53 42.12 -0.57
CA GLY A 318 -35.80 42.73 -0.93
C GLY A 318 -35.68 44.07 -1.66
N THR A 319 -34.51 44.45 -2.16
CA THR A 319 -34.26 45.73 -2.84
C THR A 319 -33.59 45.49 -4.19
N PHE A 320 -34.28 45.81 -5.28
CA PHE A 320 -33.70 45.72 -6.63
C PHE A 320 -32.43 46.58 -6.75
N ASN A 321 -31.27 45.93 -6.86
CA ASN A 321 -29.95 46.52 -6.80
C ASN A 321 -29.26 46.57 -8.18
N PRO A 322 -28.39 47.56 -8.46
CA PRO A 322 -27.66 47.65 -9.73
C PRO A 322 -26.74 46.45 -9.97
N GLY A 323 -27.19 45.51 -10.81
CA GLY A 323 -26.49 44.25 -11.13
C GLY A 323 -27.38 43.02 -11.06
N GLU A 324 -28.54 43.12 -10.42
CA GLU A 324 -29.58 42.08 -10.41
C GLU A 324 -30.33 42.00 -11.74
N ALA A 325 -30.83 40.81 -12.07
CA ALA A 325 -31.41 40.53 -13.39
C ALA A 325 -32.94 40.74 -13.36
N PRO A 326 -33.51 41.60 -14.23
CA PRO A 326 -34.95 41.73 -14.34
C PRO A 326 -35.60 40.48 -14.97
N ILE A 327 -36.83 40.17 -14.56
CA ILE A 327 -37.56 38.97 -15.03
C ILE A 327 -38.75 39.44 -15.89
N ALA A 328 -38.66 39.15 -17.19
CA ALA A 328 -39.62 39.58 -18.21
C ALA A 328 -40.70 38.51 -18.48
N GLY A 329 -41.91 38.95 -18.82
CA GLY A 329 -43.03 38.07 -19.16
C GLY A 329 -43.76 37.45 -17.96
N VAL A 330 -43.51 37.94 -16.74
CA VAL A 330 -44.23 37.53 -15.52
C VAL A 330 -45.61 38.18 -15.51
N THR A 331 -46.64 37.44 -15.10
CA THR A 331 -48.01 37.96 -15.03
C THR A 331 -48.23 38.64 -13.69
N VAL A 332 -48.49 39.95 -13.72
CA VAL A 332 -48.90 40.72 -12.55
C VAL A 332 -50.35 41.15 -12.74
N ALA A 333 -51.20 40.81 -11.77
CA ALA A 333 -52.62 41.14 -11.75
C ALA A 333 -52.90 42.29 -10.77
N LEU A 334 -53.87 43.13 -11.12
CA LEU A 334 -54.48 44.12 -10.24
C LEU A 334 -55.93 43.71 -9.99
N SER A 335 -56.35 43.74 -8.72
CA SER A 335 -57.76 43.61 -8.33
C SER A 335 -58.08 44.61 -7.22
N GLY A 336 -59.35 44.87 -6.96
CA GLY A 336 -59.77 45.77 -5.88
C GLY A 336 -61.09 46.46 -6.19
N THR A 337 -61.31 47.60 -5.54
CA THR A 337 -62.44 48.49 -5.83
C THR A 337 -62.00 49.95 -5.90
N ASP A 338 -62.59 50.70 -6.83
CA ASP A 338 -62.47 52.16 -6.85
C ASP A 338 -63.26 52.83 -5.71
N TYR A 339 -63.18 54.15 -5.62
CA TYR A 339 -63.88 54.99 -4.63
C TYR A 339 -65.42 54.99 -4.76
N LEU A 340 -65.97 54.52 -5.88
CA LEU A 340 -67.41 54.29 -6.09
C LEU A 340 -67.82 52.87 -5.65
N GLY A 341 -66.85 51.98 -5.44
CA GLY A 341 -67.06 50.58 -5.08
C GLY A 341 -67.16 49.63 -6.28
N ASN A 342 -66.86 50.09 -7.50
CA ASN A 342 -66.83 49.21 -8.68
C ASN A 342 -65.64 48.26 -8.61
N VAL A 343 -65.82 47.01 -9.02
CA VAL A 343 -64.74 46.01 -9.03
C VAL A 343 -63.77 46.28 -10.17
N VAL A 344 -62.54 46.65 -9.84
CA VAL A 344 -61.43 46.77 -10.80
C VAL A 344 -60.73 45.42 -10.93
N SER A 345 -60.45 45.02 -12.17
CA SER A 345 -59.68 43.81 -12.48
C SER A 345 -58.88 44.02 -13.76
N ALA A 346 -57.55 43.90 -13.68
CA ALA A 346 -56.63 44.04 -14.80
C ALA A 346 -55.45 43.07 -14.66
N SER A 347 -54.71 42.84 -15.74
CA SER A 347 -53.41 42.15 -15.69
C SER A 347 -52.48 42.67 -16.76
N VAL A 348 -51.18 42.61 -16.48
CA VAL A 348 -50.09 43.01 -17.36
C VAL A 348 -48.98 41.96 -17.32
N LEU A 349 -48.13 41.97 -18.33
CA LEU A 349 -46.88 41.22 -18.34
C LEU A 349 -45.72 42.16 -18.04
N THR A 350 -44.73 41.71 -17.27
CA THR A 350 -43.50 42.48 -17.07
C THR A 350 -42.73 42.64 -18.38
N ASP A 351 -42.14 43.82 -18.59
CA ASP A 351 -41.38 44.13 -19.79
C ASP A 351 -39.94 43.58 -19.74
N ALA A 352 -39.12 43.90 -20.76
CA ALA A 352 -37.72 43.47 -20.83
C ALA A 352 -36.80 44.08 -19.74
N SER A 353 -37.30 45.04 -18.96
CA SER A 353 -36.66 45.60 -17.76
C SER A 353 -37.30 45.10 -16.45
N GLY A 354 -38.21 44.12 -16.54
CA GLY A 354 -38.93 43.55 -15.39
C GLY A 354 -40.04 44.47 -14.87
N ALA A 355 -40.29 45.61 -15.52
CA ALA A 355 -41.22 46.61 -15.05
C ALA A 355 -42.67 46.25 -15.37
N TYR A 356 -43.59 46.57 -14.47
CA TYR A 356 -45.04 46.51 -14.70
C TYR A 356 -45.71 47.83 -14.31
N HIS A 357 -46.77 48.19 -15.03
CA HIS A 357 -47.47 49.47 -14.86
C HIS A 357 -48.98 49.32 -15.08
N PHE A 358 -49.76 49.71 -14.07
CA PHE A 358 -51.19 49.98 -14.17
C PHE A 358 -51.38 51.50 -14.19
N ASN A 359 -52.00 52.03 -15.25
CA ASN A 359 -52.17 53.47 -15.48
C ASN A 359 -53.66 53.81 -15.54
N ALA A 360 -54.00 55.10 -15.38
CA ALA A 360 -55.39 55.58 -15.41
C ALA A 360 -56.29 54.86 -14.39
N LEU A 361 -55.77 54.66 -13.18
CA LEU A 361 -56.54 54.17 -12.05
C LEU A 361 -57.29 55.34 -11.41
N LEU A 362 -58.54 55.09 -11.04
CA LEU A 362 -59.28 55.93 -10.11
C LEU A 362 -58.71 55.78 -8.69
N PRO A 363 -59.06 56.67 -7.73
CA PRO A 363 -58.81 56.43 -6.32
C PRO A 363 -59.51 55.14 -5.86
N GLY A 364 -58.95 54.41 -4.90
CA GLY A 364 -59.53 53.13 -4.46
C GLY A 364 -58.65 52.29 -3.51
N GLU A 365 -59.14 51.10 -3.15
CA GLU A 365 -58.36 50.09 -2.43
C GLU A 365 -58.04 48.91 -3.35
N TYR A 366 -56.74 48.65 -3.50
CA TYR A 366 -56.19 47.72 -4.48
C TYR A 366 -55.37 46.59 -3.86
N VAL A 367 -55.26 45.51 -4.63
CA VAL A 367 -54.42 44.34 -4.40
C VAL A 367 -53.65 44.07 -5.69
N ILE A 368 -52.32 43.98 -5.59
CA ILE A 368 -51.46 43.51 -6.67
C ILE A 368 -51.04 42.07 -6.36
N THR A 369 -51.06 41.19 -7.36
CA THR A 369 -50.71 39.77 -7.21
C THR A 369 -49.83 39.32 -8.37
N GLU A 370 -48.68 38.73 -8.05
CA GLU A 370 -47.81 38.04 -9.02
C GLU A 370 -48.33 36.62 -9.32
N THR A 371 -47.82 36.00 -10.38
CA THR A 371 -47.86 34.56 -10.59
C THR A 371 -46.43 34.03 -10.63
N GLN A 372 -45.96 33.43 -9.53
CA GLN A 372 -44.65 32.79 -9.34
C GLN A 372 -44.00 32.33 -10.67
N PRO A 373 -42.92 33.00 -11.11
CA PRO A 373 -42.13 32.59 -12.26
C PRO A 373 -41.60 31.14 -12.11
N THR A 374 -42.04 30.23 -12.98
CA THR A 374 -41.83 28.76 -12.81
C THR A 374 -40.37 28.26 -12.89
N ALA A 375 -39.38 29.14 -12.95
CA ALA A 375 -37.94 28.84 -12.92
C ALA A 375 -37.24 29.45 -11.68
N TYR A 376 -38.02 30.04 -10.78
CA TYR A 376 -37.61 30.76 -9.59
C TYR A 376 -38.40 30.24 -8.38
N LEU A 377 -38.00 30.69 -7.20
CA LEU A 377 -38.66 30.50 -5.92
C LEU A 377 -38.94 31.89 -5.33
N ASP A 378 -40.13 32.10 -4.75
CA ASP A 378 -40.47 33.25 -3.90
C ASP A 378 -39.32 33.59 -2.95
N GLY A 379 -38.82 34.83 -3.02
CA GLY A 379 -37.76 35.34 -2.17
C GLY A 379 -38.25 36.33 -1.13
N LYS A 380 -38.23 37.61 -1.51
CA LYS A 380 -38.55 38.70 -0.59
C LYS A 380 -39.12 39.93 -1.29
N ASP A 381 -40.43 40.03 -1.22
CA ASP A 381 -41.19 41.16 -1.74
C ASP A 381 -41.06 42.43 -0.88
N THR A 382 -41.01 43.59 -1.54
CA THR A 382 -41.03 44.90 -0.89
C THR A 382 -42.16 45.75 -1.45
N ILE A 383 -43.10 46.09 -0.56
CA ILE A 383 -44.17 47.06 -0.83
C ILE A 383 -43.57 48.46 -1.06
N GLY A 384 -44.05 49.13 -2.10
CA GLY A 384 -43.60 50.46 -2.51
C GLY A 384 -44.47 51.58 -1.94
N THR A 385 -44.68 52.63 -2.74
CA THR A 385 -45.71 53.64 -2.50
C THR A 385 -47.03 53.25 -3.21
N PRO A 386 -48.21 53.65 -2.70
CA PRO A 386 -48.46 54.43 -1.47
C PRO A 386 -48.18 53.67 -0.17
N GLY A 387 -48.12 52.34 -0.24
CA GLY A 387 -47.99 51.43 0.89
C GLY A 387 -49.00 50.29 0.76
N GLY A 388 -49.08 49.46 1.80
CA GLY A 388 -49.92 48.25 1.80
C GLY A 388 -49.39 47.23 2.80
N SER A 389 -49.81 45.97 2.63
CA SER A 389 -49.38 44.82 3.43
C SER A 389 -48.83 43.72 2.51
N PRO A 390 -47.50 43.44 2.52
CA PRO A 390 -46.89 42.40 1.70
C PRO A 390 -47.08 40.99 2.27
N GLY A 391 -47.07 40.01 1.37
CA GLY A 391 -46.92 38.58 1.61
C GLY A 391 -46.48 37.90 0.30
N ASN A 392 -46.22 36.58 0.34
CA ASN A 392 -45.86 35.77 -0.83
C ASN A 392 -46.73 36.09 -2.06
N ASP A 393 -46.08 36.49 -3.16
CA ASP A 393 -46.68 36.88 -4.44
C ASP A 393 -47.74 38.01 -4.35
N VAL A 394 -47.89 38.74 -3.22
CA VAL A 394 -49.06 39.62 -3.02
C VAL A 394 -48.81 40.89 -2.19
N PHE A 395 -49.33 42.01 -2.71
CA PHE A 395 -49.46 43.29 -2.00
C PHE A 395 -50.95 43.60 -1.78
N THR A 396 -51.39 43.66 -0.52
CA THR A 396 -52.79 43.91 -0.14
C THR A 396 -52.99 45.29 0.51
N ASN A 397 -54.24 45.74 0.61
CA ASN A 397 -54.63 46.99 1.30
C ASN A 397 -53.97 48.26 0.73
N ILE A 398 -53.71 48.28 -0.58
CA ILE A 398 -53.06 49.41 -1.27
C ILE A 398 -54.10 50.51 -1.46
N ASN A 399 -54.14 51.45 -0.52
CA ASN A 399 -55.06 52.58 -0.55
C ASN A 399 -54.46 53.67 -1.45
N LEU A 400 -54.99 53.81 -2.67
CA LEU A 400 -54.52 54.72 -3.71
C LEU A 400 -55.39 55.98 -3.73
N SER A 401 -54.78 57.13 -3.45
CA SER A 401 -55.42 58.45 -3.56
C SER A 401 -55.48 58.96 -5.00
N GLU A 402 -56.20 60.05 -5.22
CA GLU A 402 -56.21 60.83 -6.45
C GLU A 402 -54.80 61.37 -6.82
N ASN A 403 -54.50 61.47 -8.12
CA ASN A 403 -53.21 61.94 -8.66
C ASN A 403 -51.95 61.24 -8.11
N PHE A 404 -52.09 60.01 -7.58
CA PHE A 404 -51.00 59.31 -6.91
C PHE A 404 -50.31 58.30 -7.81
N ASN A 405 -48.98 58.39 -7.91
CA ASN A 405 -48.16 57.47 -8.68
C ASN A 405 -47.43 56.53 -7.72
N GLY A 406 -47.99 55.33 -7.52
CA GLY A 406 -47.38 54.27 -6.72
C GLY A 406 -46.25 53.58 -7.47
N VAL A 407 -45.09 53.51 -6.82
CA VAL A 407 -43.83 53.03 -7.44
C VAL A 407 -43.08 52.11 -6.48
N ASN A 408 -42.24 51.24 -7.04
CA ASN A 408 -41.37 50.29 -6.32
C ASN A 408 -42.11 49.20 -5.53
N ASN A 409 -43.30 48.79 -5.98
CA ASN A 409 -44.01 47.63 -5.45
C ASN A 409 -43.41 46.36 -6.07
N ASN A 410 -42.30 45.88 -5.50
CA ASN A 410 -41.36 45.00 -6.20
C ASN A 410 -41.39 43.55 -5.68
N PHE A 411 -41.55 42.60 -6.60
CA PHE A 411 -41.50 41.16 -6.33
C PHE A 411 -40.06 40.64 -6.48
N GLY A 412 -39.54 39.95 -5.46
CA GLY A 412 -38.11 39.68 -5.29
C GLY A 412 -37.76 38.20 -5.34
N GLU A 413 -37.31 37.73 -6.50
CA GLU A 413 -37.28 36.30 -6.86
C GLU A 413 -35.91 35.64 -6.68
N LEU A 414 -35.89 34.34 -6.34
CA LEU A 414 -34.67 33.55 -6.18
C LEU A 414 -34.53 32.48 -7.27
N VAL A 415 -33.43 32.48 -8.00
CA VAL A 415 -33.03 31.28 -8.77
C VAL A 415 -32.69 30.15 -7.78
N PRO A 416 -33.22 28.93 -7.95
CA PRO A 416 -32.89 27.80 -7.09
C PRO A 416 -31.41 27.40 -7.19
N ALA A 417 -30.81 27.05 -6.06
CA ALA A 417 -29.47 26.47 -5.99
C ALA A 417 -29.51 24.94 -6.08
N THR A 418 -28.37 24.33 -6.42
CA THR A 418 -28.20 22.87 -6.48
C THR A 418 -26.90 22.44 -5.81
N LEU A 419 -26.90 21.25 -5.20
CA LEU A 419 -25.75 20.67 -4.52
C LEU A 419 -25.63 19.19 -4.92
N ARG A 420 -24.49 18.80 -5.50
CA ARG A 420 -24.21 17.41 -5.89
C ARG A 420 -22.77 16.99 -5.66
N GLY A 421 -22.56 15.68 -5.64
CA GLY A 421 -21.27 15.01 -5.57
C GLY A 421 -21.40 13.50 -5.77
N PHE A 422 -20.36 12.77 -5.41
CA PHE A 422 -20.26 11.32 -5.56
C PHE A 422 -19.86 10.63 -4.25
N VAL A 423 -20.32 9.40 -4.05
CA VAL A 423 -19.72 8.43 -3.12
C VAL A 423 -19.08 7.31 -3.93
N TYR A 424 -17.83 6.99 -3.62
CA TYR A 424 -16.99 6.11 -4.44
C TYR A 424 -15.87 5.49 -3.60
N VAL A 425 -15.37 4.33 -4.04
CA VAL A 425 -14.19 3.70 -3.45
C VAL A 425 -12.94 4.45 -3.87
N ASP A 426 -12.33 5.17 -2.94
CA ASP A 426 -11.05 5.87 -3.08
C ASP A 426 -9.91 4.84 -2.92
N ALA A 427 -9.19 4.59 -4.02
CA ALA A 427 -8.30 3.44 -4.13
C ALA A 427 -6.87 3.73 -3.63
N ASP A 428 -6.38 4.96 -3.82
CA ASP A 428 -5.08 5.41 -3.30
C ASP A 428 -5.19 6.46 -2.18
N ASN A 429 -6.42 6.75 -1.73
CA ASN A 429 -6.75 7.63 -0.61
C ASN A 429 -6.27 9.06 -0.88
N ASP A 430 -6.66 9.63 -2.01
CA ASP A 430 -6.28 10.97 -2.48
C ASP A 430 -7.41 12.01 -2.29
N GLY A 431 -8.67 11.59 -2.42
CA GLY A 431 -9.88 12.42 -2.29
C GLY A 431 -10.52 12.87 -3.63
N ILE A 432 -10.00 12.42 -4.77
CA ILE A 432 -10.50 12.71 -6.13
C ILE A 432 -11.10 11.43 -6.73
N PHE A 433 -12.38 11.48 -7.14
CA PHE A 433 -13.02 10.37 -7.84
C PHE A 433 -12.44 10.19 -9.25
N ASP A 434 -11.55 9.21 -9.42
CA ASP A 434 -10.66 9.08 -10.59
C ASP A 434 -11.05 7.93 -11.55
N ALA A 435 -10.40 7.91 -12.72
CA ALA A 435 -10.78 7.13 -13.90
C ALA A 435 -10.48 5.62 -13.79
N GLY A 436 -11.20 4.93 -12.92
CA GLY A 436 -11.12 3.47 -12.70
C GLY A 436 -11.74 3.01 -11.38
N GLU A 437 -12.09 3.96 -10.51
CA GLU A 437 -12.63 3.72 -9.19
C GLU A 437 -14.09 3.26 -9.20
N THR A 438 -14.54 2.66 -8.09
CA THR A 438 -15.85 2.01 -8.02
C THR A 438 -16.88 2.92 -7.37
N PRO A 439 -17.89 3.43 -8.10
CA PRO A 439 -18.97 4.21 -7.48
C PRO A 439 -19.82 3.35 -6.52
N LEU A 440 -20.24 3.94 -5.40
CA LEU A 440 -21.04 3.27 -4.38
C LEU A 440 -22.50 3.71 -4.46
N ALA A 441 -23.38 2.77 -4.80
CA ALA A 441 -24.80 3.01 -5.08
C ALA A 441 -25.71 2.65 -3.89
N GLY A 442 -26.75 3.45 -3.66
CA GLY A 442 -27.72 3.26 -2.57
C GLY A 442 -27.25 3.75 -1.20
N VAL A 443 -26.17 4.54 -1.13
CA VAL A 443 -25.66 5.16 0.10
C VAL A 443 -26.56 6.34 0.48
N GLU A 444 -26.89 6.49 1.77
CA GLU A 444 -27.70 7.61 2.27
C GLU A 444 -26.81 8.84 2.52
N VAL A 445 -27.19 9.97 1.91
CA VAL A 445 -26.57 11.28 2.15
C VAL A 445 -27.64 12.23 2.67
N VAL A 446 -27.39 12.85 3.82
CA VAL A 446 -28.33 13.73 4.52
C VAL A 446 -27.82 15.16 4.52
N LEU A 447 -28.54 16.02 3.80
CA LEU A 447 -28.34 17.47 3.79
C LEU A 447 -29.08 18.11 4.96
N THR A 448 -28.34 18.65 5.91
CA THR A 448 -28.84 19.45 7.02
C THR A 448 -28.38 20.90 6.90
N GLY A 449 -29.02 21.83 7.60
CA GLY A 449 -28.54 23.21 7.67
C GLY A 449 -29.64 24.21 7.99
N THR A 450 -29.42 25.46 7.58
CA THR A 450 -30.42 26.52 7.61
C THR A 450 -30.41 27.35 6.33
N ASP A 451 -31.60 27.62 5.80
CA ASP A 451 -31.83 28.59 4.72
C ASP A 451 -32.49 29.86 5.26
N ASP A 452 -33.03 30.70 4.37
CA ASP A 452 -33.74 31.93 4.69
C ASP A 452 -35.14 31.72 5.30
N LEU A 453 -35.72 30.52 5.18
CA LEU A 453 -37.03 30.16 5.75
C LEU A 453 -36.92 29.40 7.08
N GLY A 454 -35.83 28.66 7.31
CA GLY A 454 -35.59 28.00 8.58
C GLY A 454 -34.56 26.88 8.54
N GLY A 455 -34.87 25.76 9.22
CA GLY A 455 -34.00 24.60 9.31
C GLY A 455 -34.31 23.57 8.21
N VAL A 456 -33.27 23.11 7.51
CA VAL A 456 -33.36 22.14 6.43
C VAL A 456 -32.89 20.76 6.90
N ASN A 457 -33.60 19.72 6.47
CA ASN A 457 -33.21 18.32 6.61
C ASN A 457 -33.79 17.52 5.43
N LEU A 458 -32.94 17.11 4.49
CA LEU A 458 -33.29 16.39 3.27
C LEU A 458 -32.39 15.16 3.11
N THR A 459 -32.94 14.06 2.61
CA THR A 459 -32.19 12.84 2.28
C THR A 459 -32.11 12.67 0.76
N ALA A 460 -30.92 12.32 0.26
CA ALA A 460 -30.71 11.75 -1.07
C ALA A 460 -30.08 10.36 -0.93
N PHE A 461 -30.22 9.53 -1.97
CA PHE A 461 -29.51 8.26 -2.09
C PHE A 461 -28.66 8.28 -3.36
N THR A 462 -27.46 7.70 -3.33
CA THR A 462 -26.61 7.62 -4.52
C THR A 462 -27.19 6.68 -5.58
N ASP A 463 -27.06 7.06 -6.85
CA ASP A 463 -27.48 6.23 -7.97
C ASP A 463 -26.42 5.19 -8.37
N ALA A 464 -26.67 4.45 -9.47
CA ALA A 464 -25.75 3.43 -9.98
C ALA A 464 -24.39 3.97 -10.50
N THR A 465 -24.20 5.29 -10.51
CA THR A 465 -22.94 5.98 -10.80
C THR A 465 -22.32 6.64 -9.57
N GLY A 466 -22.86 6.37 -8.37
CA GLY A 466 -22.41 6.94 -7.11
C GLY A 466 -22.86 8.38 -6.89
N ALA A 467 -23.60 8.96 -7.85
CA ALA A 467 -24.00 10.36 -7.83
C ALA A 467 -25.20 10.57 -6.90
N TYR A 468 -25.17 11.64 -6.12
CA TYR A 468 -26.33 12.17 -5.39
C TYR A 468 -26.54 13.65 -5.75
N ILE A 469 -27.78 14.14 -5.63
CA ILE A 469 -28.12 15.53 -5.92
C ILE A 469 -29.29 16.03 -5.06
N PHE A 470 -29.13 17.25 -4.56
CA PHE A 470 -30.18 18.08 -3.99
C PHE A 470 -30.46 19.23 -4.97
N ASN A 471 -31.72 19.37 -5.36
CA ASN A 471 -32.23 20.45 -6.22
C ASN A 471 -33.07 21.42 -5.39
N ASP A 472 -33.45 22.53 -6.00
CA ASP A 472 -34.43 23.49 -5.47
C ASP A 472 -34.07 24.05 -4.08
N LEU A 473 -32.75 24.14 -3.81
CA LEU A 473 -32.21 24.68 -2.56
C LEU A 473 -32.30 26.21 -2.55
N ARG A 474 -32.53 26.76 -1.36
CA ARG A 474 -32.60 28.21 -1.12
C ARG A 474 -31.23 28.75 -0.67
N PRO A 475 -31.03 30.09 -0.60
CA PRO A 475 -29.82 30.67 -0.04
C PRO A 475 -29.64 30.26 1.43
N GLY A 476 -28.48 29.74 1.81
CA GLY A 476 -28.31 29.11 3.12
C GLY A 476 -26.90 28.61 3.44
N SER A 477 -26.78 27.98 4.60
CA SER A 477 -25.57 27.34 5.11
C SER A 477 -25.87 25.88 5.42
N TYR A 478 -25.20 24.98 4.70
CA TYR A 478 -25.51 23.55 4.70
C TYR A 478 -24.36 22.67 5.21
N VAL A 479 -24.72 21.47 5.64
CA VAL A 479 -23.84 20.39 6.10
C VAL A 479 -24.37 19.09 5.50
N LEU A 480 -23.56 18.42 4.69
CA LEU A 480 -23.79 17.05 4.28
C LEU A 480 -23.22 16.09 5.32
N ASN A 481 -23.96 15.03 5.62
CA ASN A 481 -23.53 13.89 6.41
C ASN A 481 -23.81 12.63 5.60
N GLU A 482 -22.85 11.73 5.48
CA GLU A 482 -23.01 10.44 4.82
C GLU A 482 -23.20 9.32 5.86
N THR A 483 -24.02 8.30 5.58
CA THR A 483 -24.00 7.05 6.33
C THR A 483 -22.94 6.11 5.76
N GLN A 484 -22.01 5.61 6.58
CA GLN A 484 -20.99 4.65 6.13
C GLN A 484 -21.62 3.52 5.27
N PRO A 485 -21.18 3.30 4.02
CA PRO A 485 -21.69 2.29 3.10
C PRO A 485 -21.68 0.86 3.65
N VAL A 486 -22.82 0.39 4.16
CA VAL A 486 -23.02 -1.01 4.59
C VAL A 486 -23.81 -1.80 3.55
N THR A 487 -23.12 -2.37 2.55
CA THR A 487 -23.80 -3.06 1.44
C THR A 487 -24.24 -4.49 1.83
N PRO A 488 -25.51 -4.91 1.58
CA PRO A 488 -25.91 -6.31 1.75
C PRO A 488 -25.28 -7.27 0.73
N ALA A 489 -24.55 -6.75 -0.26
CA ALA A 489 -23.89 -7.53 -1.32
C ALA A 489 -22.47 -7.97 -0.95
N PHE A 490 -21.79 -7.20 -0.09
CA PHE A 490 -20.44 -7.48 0.39
C PHE A 490 -20.38 -7.24 1.91
N PRO A 491 -20.04 -8.25 2.74
CA PRO A 491 -19.86 -8.08 4.18
C PRO A 491 -18.49 -7.43 4.46
N ILE A 492 -18.34 -6.22 3.94
CA ILE A 492 -17.16 -5.37 4.04
C ILE A 492 -17.68 -4.07 4.65
N ASP A 493 -17.32 -3.82 5.91
CA ASP A 493 -17.51 -2.51 6.52
C ASP A 493 -16.44 -1.57 5.94
N TYR A 494 -16.84 -0.65 5.07
CA TYR A 494 -15.93 0.34 4.49
C TYR A 494 -15.40 1.27 5.59
N LEU A 495 -14.19 1.79 5.39
CA LEU A 495 -13.54 2.72 6.32
C LEU A 495 -13.56 4.13 5.72
N ASP A 496 -14.00 5.12 6.51
CA ASP A 496 -14.00 6.53 6.13
C ASP A 496 -12.62 6.98 5.64
N GLY A 497 -12.57 7.46 4.39
CA GLY A 497 -11.33 7.88 3.73
C GLY A 497 -11.17 9.38 3.77
N LYS A 498 -11.62 10.02 2.68
CA LYS A 498 -11.46 11.45 2.43
C LYS A 498 -12.68 12.09 1.78
N GLU A 499 -13.27 13.06 2.46
CA GLU A 499 -14.24 13.96 1.87
C GLU A 499 -13.55 15.12 1.11
N THR A 500 -14.14 15.54 -0.01
CA THR A 500 -13.66 16.68 -0.83
C THR A 500 -14.75 17.75 -0.94
N VAL A 501 -14.38 19.00 -0.67
CA VAL A 501 -15.27 20.17 -0.78
C VAL A 501 -15.63 20.48 -2.23
N GLY A 502 -16.91 20.78 -2.49
CA GLY A 502 -17.36 21.15 -3.83
C GLY A 502 -16.96 22.55 -4.28
N SER A 503 -17.38 22.91 -5.49
CA SER A 503 -17.08 24.18 -6.18
C SER A 503 -17.42 25.47 -5.44
N THR A 504 -18.32 25.43 -4.45
CA THR A 504 -18.67 26.56 -3.57
C THR A 504 -17.78 26.68 -2.33
N GLY A 505 -16.88 25.71 -2.11
CA GLY A 505 -16.17 25.52 -0.85
C GLY A 505 -17.02 24.85 0.23
N GLY A 506 -16.40 24.68 1.40
CA GLY A 506 -16.92 24.01 2.58
C GLY A 506 -15.78 23.73 3.57
N THR A 507 -15.99 22.83 4.51
CA THR A 507 -14.99 22.33 5.46
C THR A 507 -15.15 20.83 5.69
N VAL A 508 -14.05 20.09 5.63
CA VAL A 508 -13.97 18.63 5.84
C VAL A 508 -12.94 18.31 6.92
N ASN A 509 -12.97 17.10 7.51
CA ASN A 509 -12.05 16.71 8.58
C ASN A 509 -11.56 15.26 8.43
N ASN A 510 -10.79 15.03 7.37
CA ASN A 510 -10.24 13.74 6.93
C ASN A 510 -9.13 13.20 7.88
N THR A 511 -9.09 13.62 9.15
CA THR A 511 -8.15 13.17 10.21
C THR A 511 -8.82 12.29 11.25
N THR A 512 -10.15 12.19 11.23
CA THR A 512 -11.00 11.39 12.13
C THR A 512 -12.15 10.82 11.32
N ASP A 513 -12.79 9.74 11.78
CA ASP A 513 -13.98 9.20 11.12
C ASP A 513 -15.10 10.26 11.13
N SER A 514 -15.37 10.85 9.97
CA SER A 514 -15.97 12.18 9.83
C SER A 514 -17.23 12.16 8.97
N ASN A 515 -17.16 11.57 7.76
CA ASN A 515 -18.28 11.43 6.83
C ASN A 515 -19.07 12.76 6.61
N THR A 516 -18.40 13.92 6.70
CA THR A 516 -19.07 15.23 6.85
C THR A 516 -18.43 16.34 6.02
N ILE A 517 -19.23 16.96 5.14
CA ILE A 517 -18.86 18.20 4.42
C ILE A 517 -19.70 19.34 4.99
N GLY A 518 -19.10 20.11 5.91
CA GLY A 518 -19.76 21.22 6.60
C GLY A 518 -19.55 22.59 5.95
N ASN A 519 -20.27 23.59 6.46
CA ASN A 519 -20.14 25.02 6.09
C ASN A 519 -20.24 25.29 4.57
N ILE A 520 -21.11 24.56 3.87
CA ILE A 520 -21.37 24.76 2.44
C ILE A 520 -22.34 25.94 2.30
N PHE A 521 -21.81 27.12 1.99
CA PHE A 521 -22.61 28.33 1.77
C PHE A 521 -23.13 28.37 0.34
N LEU A 522 -24.45 28.52 0.18
CA LEU A 522 -25.11 28.74 -1.11
C LEU A 522 -25.80 30.10 -1.12
N VAL A 523 -25.61 30.87 -2.19
CA VAL A 523 -26.48 31.99 -2.58
C VAL A 523 -27.37 31.57 -3.75
N SER A 524 -28.33 32.42 -4.13
CA SER A 524 -29.28 32.13 -5.19
C SER A 524 -28.58 31.76 -6.51
N GLY A 525 -29.04 30.68 -7.14
CA GLY A 525 -28.49 30.15 -8.40
C GLY A 525 -27.14 29.46 -8.30
N ASN A 526 -26.57 29.22 -7.11
CA ASN A 526 -25.33 28.45 -7.00
C ASN A 526 -25.48 27.00 -7.49
N GLN A 527 -24.43 26.49 -8.12
CA GLN A 527 -24.29 25.06 -8.45
C GLN A 527 -23.03 24.55 -7.75
N SER A 528 -23.23 23.92 -6.58
CA SER A 528 -22.16 23.28 -5.83
C SER A 528 -21.97 21.85 -6.35
N VAL A 529 -20.78 21.57 -6.89
CA VAL A 529 -20.47 20.31 -7.57
C VAL A 529 -19.15 19.74 -7.07
N GLY A 530 -19.05 18.42 -6.96
CA GLY A 530 -17.84 17.75 -6.47
C GLY A 530 -17.74 17.67 -4.94
N ASN A 531 -18.87 17.73 -4.23
CA ASN A 531 -18.93 17.49 -2.79
C ASN A 531 -18.84 15.97 -2.54
N ASN A 532 -17.65 15.41 -2.57
CA ASN A 532 -17.46 13.96 -2.72
C ASN A 532 -17.06 13.29 -1.39
N PHE A 533 -17.43 12.02 -1.24
CA PHE A 533 -17.01 11.15 -0.13
C PHE A 533 -16.22 9.97 -0.70
N GLY A 534 -14.93 9.89 -0.38
CA GLY A 534 -14.01 8.83 -0.83
C GLY A 534 -13.82 7.76 0.24
N GLU A 535 -14.10 6.51 -0.12
CA GLU A 535 -14.30 5.38 0.79
C GLU A 535 -13.23 4.30 0.65
N LEU A 536 -12.69 3.80 1.76
CA LEU A 536 -11.59 2.84 1.74
C LEU A 536 -12.07 1.40 1.96
N ILE A 537 -11.50 0.45 1.21
CA ILE A 537 -11.71 -0.98 1.48
C ILE A 537 -10.74 -1.40 2.61
N PRO A 538 -11.23 -1.99 3.72
CA PRO A 538 -10.36 -2.51 4.78
C PRO A 538 -9.43 -3.60 4.26
N SER A 539 -8.16 -3.51 4.66
CA SER A 539 -7.10 -4.43 4.26
C SER A 539 -6.87 -5.55 5.28
N THR A 540 -6.16 -6.59 4.85
CA THR A 540 -5.73 -7.71 5.69
C THR A 540 -4.23 -8.00 5.52
N LEU A 541 -3.61 -8.54 6.58
CA LEU A 541 -2.26 -9.09 6.56
C LEU A 541 -2.28 -10.46 7.24
N ALA A 542 -1.80 -11.49 6.55
CA ALA A 542 -1.81 -12.87 7.02
C ALA A 542 -0.53 -13.63 6.66
N GLY A 543 -0.32 -14.73 7.38
CA GLY A 543 0.79 -15.66 7.19
C GLY A 543 0.70 -16.85 8.15
N THR A 544 1.75 -17.65 8.16
CA THR A 544 1.85 -18.88 8.95
C THR A 544 3.19 -18.94 9.68
N VAL A 545 3.19 -19.34 10.95
CA VAL A 545 4.40 -19.76 11.68
C VAL A 545 4.49 -21.29 11.58
N TYR A 546 5.63 -21.84 11.17
CA TYR A 546 5.75 -23.26 10.82
C TYR A 546 7.14 -23.85 11.10
N GLU A 547 7.18 -25.18 11.27
CA GLU A 547 8.40 -25.96 11.42
C GLU A 547 9.19 -26.06 10.10
N ASP A 548 10.07 -25.11 9.77
CA ASP A 548 10.95 -25.18 8.59
C ASP A 548 12.07 -26.20 8.85
N LEU A 549 11.78 -27.49 8.65
CA LEU A 549 12.68 -28.59 9.02
C LEU A 549 13.99 -28.57 8.23
N ASN A 550 14.05 -27.87 7.11
CA ASN A 550 15.21 -27.86 6.22
C ASN A 550 15.83 -26.46 5.99
N ASN A 551 15.40 -25.48 6.79
CA ASN A 551 15.79 -24.07 6.78
C ASN A 551 15.74 -23.39 5.39
N ASN A 552 14.76 -23.77 4.56
CA ASN A 552 14.67 -23.29 3.18
C ASN A 552 13.78 -22.06 2.99
N GLY A 553 12.94 -21.73 3.96
CA GLY A 553 12.01 -20.60 3.96
C GLY A 553 10.72 -20.82 3.16
N ALA A 554 10.33 -22.06 2.88
CA ALA A 554 9.07 -22.39 2.24
C ALA A 554 8.43 -23.62 2.91
N ILE A 555 7.12 -23.53 3.15
CA ILE A 555 6.34 -24.58 3.83
C ILE A 555 6.29 -25.84 2.97
N ASP A 556 7.05 -26.86 3.37
CA ASP A 556 7.22 -28.12 2.66
C ASP A 556 6.28 -29.23 3.17
N SER A 557 6.20 -30.34 2.42
CA SER A 557 5.27 -31.44 2.73
C SER A 557 5.74 -32.30 3.92
N GLY A 558 5.25 -31.96 5.12
CA GLY A 558 5.55 -32.65 6.37
C GLY A 558 5.78 -31.69 7.54
N GLU A 559 5.97 -30.42 7.23
CA GLU A 559 6.17 -29.31 8.15
C GLU A 559 4.82 -28.85 8.72
N ASN A 560 4.74 -28.65 10.03
CA ASN A 560 3.49 -28.32 10.73
C ASN A 560 3.48 -26.84 11.13
N GLY A 561 2.30 -26.23 11.16
CA GLY A 561 2.14 -24.89 11.69
C GLY A 561 2.18 -24.89 13.23
N ILE A 562 2.87 -23.90 13.83
CA ILE A 562 3.11 -23.83 15.27
C ILE A 562 2.00 -22.99 15.94
N PRO A 563 1.19 -23.56 16.85
CA PRO A 563 0.06 -22.87 17.49
C PRO A 563 0.47 -21.99 18.67
N ASP A 564 -0.44 -21.11 19.09
CA ASP A 564 -0.32 -20.24 20.28
C ASP A 564 0.86 -19.23 20.25
N VAL A 565 1.50 -19.04 19.09
CA VAL A 565 2.61 -18.08 18.89
C VAL A 565 2.07 -16.66 18.75
N ILE A 566 2.70 -15.70 19.43
CA ILE A 566 2.27 -14.30 19.43
C ILE A 566 2.89 -13.54 18.24
N VAL A 567 2.04 -13.18 17.28
CA VAL A 567 2.39 -12.28 16.18
C VAL A 567 1.79 -10.91 16.44
N ARG A 568 2.60 -9.85 16.32
CA ARG A 568 2.27 -8.47 16.64
C ARG A 568 2.35 -7.59 15.41
N LEU A 569 1.38 -6.72 15.22
CA LEU A 569 1.41 -5.66 14.22
C LEU A 569 1.73 -4.33 14.89
N THR A 570 2.68 -3.57 14.33
CA THR A 570 2.90 -2.15 14.67
C THR A 570 3.05 -1.34 13.39
N GLY A 571 3.04 0.00 13.49
CA GLY A 571 3.22 0.88 12.33
C GLY A 571 2.49 2.21 12.44
N THR A 572 2.21 2.83 11.29
CA THR A 572 1.38 4.04 11.19
C THR A 572 0.41 3.94 10.01
N ASP A 573 -0.85 4.31 10.24
CA ASP A 573 -1.86 4.40 9.19
C ASP A 573 -1.71 5.67 8.31
N ASP A 574 -2.57 5.79 7.31
CA ASP A 574 -2.76 6.92 6.39
C ASP A 574 -3.01 8.27 7.10
N ARG A 575 -3.64 8.24 8.27
CA ARG A 575 -3.92 9.41 9.11
C ARG A 575 -2.77 9.74 10.07
N GLY A 576 -1.73 8.90 10.11
CA GLY A 576 -0.56 9.05 10.97
C GLY A 576 -0.77 8.54 12.41
N ASN A 577 -1.84 7.80 12.69
CA ASN A 577 -2.04 7.15 13.97
C ASN A 577 -1.05 6.00 14.13
N THR A 578 -0.37 5.93 15.27
CA THR A 578 0.48 4.78 15.60
C THR A 578 -0.35 3.56 15.96
N ILE A 579 -0.18 2.49 15.19
CA ILE A 579 -0.61 1.14 15.55
C ILE A 579 0.39 0.65 16.60
N ASP A 580 0.01 0.75 17.87
CA ASP A 580 0.88 0.48 19.01
C ASP A 580 0.99 -1.04 19.31
N THR A 581 2.02 -1.37 20.07
CA THR A 581 2.50 -2.68 20.53
C THR A 581 1.49 -3.64 21.17
N THR A 582 0.24 -3.24 21.34
CA THR A 582 -0.86 -4.06 21.87
C THR A 582 -1.67 -4.80 20.79
N THR A 583 -1.49 -4.49 19.50
CA THR A 583 -2.15 -5.21 18.40
C THR A 583 -1.47 -6.55 18.15
N THR A 584 -1.87 -7.56 18.93
CA THR A 584 -1.36 -8.94 18.86
C THR A 584 -2.44 -9.94 18.51
N VAL A 585 -2.09 -10.95 17.71
CA VAL A 585 -2.87 -12.17 17.48
C VAL A 585 -2.04 -13.39 17.88
N THR A 586 -2.70 -14.48 18.24
CA THR A 586 -2.05 -15.79 18.46
C THR A 586 -2.32 -16.70 17.26
N THR A 587 -1.34 -17.48 16.85
CA THR A 587 -1.50 -18.44 15.73
C THR A 587 -2.53 -19.53 16.05
N ASP A 588 -3.25 -19.96 15.00
CA ASP A 588 -4.26 -21.02 15.10
C ASP A 588 -3.64 -22.43 15.21
N ALA A 589 -4.49 -23.46 15.32
CA ALA A 589 -4.05 -24.86 15.41
C ALA A 589 -3.28 -25.39 14.19
N ASN A 590 -3.13 -24.59 13.13
CA ASN A 590 -2.35 -24.88 11.93
C ASN A 590 -1.32 -23.75 11.65
N GLY A 591 -0.93 -22.97 12.68
CA GLY A 591 0.08 -21.92 12.61
C GLY A 591 -0.35 -20.60 11.98
N ASN A 592 -1.60 -20.44 11.55
CA ASN A 592 -2.02 -19.25 10.79
C ASN A 592 -2.30 -18.06 11.69
N TYR A 593 -1.95 -16.86 11.23
CA TYR A 593 -2.36 -15.59 11.82
C TYR A 593 -3.01 -14.67 10.77
N LEU A 594 -3.88 -13.76 11.24
CA LEU A 594 -4.62 -12.84 10.39
C LEU A 594 -4.93 -11.54 11.15
N PHE A 595 -4.49 -10.41 10.58
CA PHE A 595 -4.96 -9.07 10.93
C PHE A 595 -6.01 -8.61 9.92
N THR A 596 -7.08 -7.97 10.39
CA THR A 596 -8.20 -7.46 9.57
C THR A 596 -8.55 -6.01 9.92
N GLY A 597 -9.34 -5.35 9.07
CA GLY A 597 -9.79 -3.98 9.33
C GLY A 597 -8.68 -2.93 9.22
N LEU A 598 -7.59 -3.24 8.50
CA LEU A 598 -6.44 -2.35 8.41
C LEU A 598 -6.74 -1.21 7.43
N ARG A 599 -6.46 0.03 7.87
CA ARG A 599 -6.38 1.19 6.98
C ARG A 599 -5.13 1.06 6.07
N PRO A 600 -5.03 1.85 4.99
CA PRO A 600 -3.76 2.02 4.27
C PRO A 600 -2.67 2.52 5.24
N GLY A 601 -1.40 2.18 5.02
CA GLY A 601 -0.33 2.57 5.93
C GLY A 601 0.98 1.82 5.76
N GLN A 602 1.95 2.17 6.61
CA GLN A 602 3.26 1.52 6.71
C GLN A 602 3.31 0.66 7.97
N TYR A 603 3.39 -0.65 7.77
CA TYR A 603 3.29 -1.65 8.82
C TYR A 603 4.61 -2.42 9.06
N VAL A 604 4.71 -2.98 10.27
CA VAL A 604 5.75 -3.90 10.71
C VAL A 604 5.06 -5.07 11.41
N ILE A 605 5.29 -6.29 10.93
CA ILE A 605 4.86 -7.53 11.58
C ILE A 605 6.06 -8.03 12.39
N THR A 606 5.87 -8.34 13.67
CA THR A 606 6.90 -8.94 14.54
C THR A 606 6.36 -10.21 15.18
N GLU A 607 7.10 -11.30 15.10
CA GLU A 607 6.86 -12.50 15.90
C GLU A 607 7.37 -12.32 17.35
N THR A 608 7.13 -13.33 18.18
CA THR A 608 7.86 -13.57 19.42
C THR A 608 8.37 -15.01 19.39
N GLN A 609 9.64 -15.21 19.00
CA GLN A 609 10.38 -16.48 18.96
C GLN A 609 9.79 -17.54 19.94
N PRO A 610 9.16 -18.62 19.43
CA PRO A 610 8.61 -19.69 20.24
C PRO A 610 9.70 -20.39 21.06
N ALA A 611 9.59 -20.34 22.39
CA ALA A 611 10.68 -20.63 23.33
C ALA A 611 11.23 -22.08 23.36
N THR A 612 10.77 -22.96 22.46
CA THR A 612 11.27 -24.34 22.27
C THR A 612 11.89 -24.57 20.88
N TYR A 613 11.91 -23.55 20.02
CA TYR A 613 12.43 -23.58 18.66
C TYR A 613 13.66 -22.65 18.53
N LEU A 614 14.26 -22.60 17.35
CA LEU A 614 15.38 -21.73 17.00
C LEU A 614 15.05 -21.00 15.69
N ASP A 615 15.22 -19.68 15.65
CA ASP A 615 15.19 -18.81 14.46
C ASP A 615 15.63 -19.53 13.18
N GLY A 616 14.69 -19.81 12.28
CA GLY A 616 14.94 -20.48 11.01
C GLY A 616 15.15 -19.49 9.88
N LYS A 617 14.15 -19.40 8.99
CA LYS A 617 14.22 -18.55 7.79
C LYS A 617 12.86 -18.03 7.36
N ASP A 618 12.66 -16.75 7.63
CA ASP A 618 11.42 -16.05 7.30
C ASP A 618 11.29 -15.73 5.81
N THR A 619 10.07 -15.88 5.28
CA THR A 619 9.72 -15.49 3.91
C THR A 619 8.58 -14.49 3.93
N ILE A 620 8.86 -13.28 3.45
CA ILE A 620 7.87 -12.22 3.32
C ILE A 620 6.95 -12.46 2.12
N GLY A 621 5.67 -12.19 2.29
CA GLY A 621 4.62 -12.48 1.31
C GLY A 621 4.16 -11.24 0.54
N THR A 622 2.85 -11.13 0.30
CA THR A 622 2.23 -9.88 -0.17
C THR A 622 1.83 -9.00 1.03
N PRO A 623 1.85 -7.65 0.90
CA PRO A 623 2.26 -6.86 -0.26
C PRO A 623 3.80 -6.78 -0.49
N GLY A 624 4.59 -7.33 0.43
CA GLY A 624 6.06 -7.26 0.42
C GLY A 624 6.60 -6.33 1.53
N GLY A 625 7.90 -6.04 1.49
CA GLY A 625 8.60 -5.26 2.51
C GLY A 625 10.08 -5.66 2.64
N THR A 626 10.57 -5.84 3.86
CA THR A 626 11.95 -6.24 4.16
C THR A 626 12.00 -7.18 5.37
N THR A 627 12.49 -8.40 5.15
CA THR A 627 12.70 -9.43 6.17
C THR A 627 13.93 -9.17 7.05
N GLY A 628 13.81 -9.49 8.34
CA GLY A 628 14.89 -9.88 9.25
C GLY A 628 14.34 -10.92 10.25
N ASN A 629 15.20 -11.46 11.12
CA ASN A 629 14.79 -12.37 12.21
C ASN A 629 13.58 -11.83 12.99
N ASP A 630 12.56 -12.67 13.20
CA ASP A 630 11.27 -12.38 13.85
C ASP A 630 10.50 -11.19 13.21
N VAL A 631 10.89 -10.62 12.04
CA VAL A 631 10.35 -9.31 11.61
C VAL A 631 10.21 -9.09 10.09
N PHE A 632 8.99 -8.70 9.69
CA PHE A 632 8.72 -8.10 8.39
C PHE A 632 8.50 -6.59 8.55
N SER A 633 9.39 -5.79 7.98
CA SER A 633 9.36 -4.32 8.06
C SER A 633 9.05 -3.66 6.71
N ASN A 634 8.65 -2.38 6.72
CA ASN A 634 8.28 -1.62 5.52
C ASN A 634 7.13 -2.25 4.70
N VAL A 635 6.16 -2.87 5.38
CA VAL A 635 5.00 -3.52 4.73
C VAL A 635 4.00 -2.43 4.32
N ASN A 636 4.02 -2.05 3.04
CA ASN A 636 3.18 -0.98 2.50
C ASN A 636 1.78 -1.49 2.13
N VAL A 637 0.77 -1.07 2.88
CA VAL A 637 -0.64 -1.45 2.70
C VAL A 637 -1.38 -0.30 2.01
N THR A 638 -2.03 -0.58 0.88
CA THR A 638 -2.96 0.33 0.17
C THR A 638 -4.43 -0.10 0.40
N SER A 639 -5.41 0.71 -0.02
CA SER A 639 -6.85 0.36 0.07
C SER A 639 -7.10 -1.05 -0.52
N GLY A 640 -7.85 -1.89 0.21
CA GLY A 640 -8.19 -3.25 -0.21
C GLY A 640 -7.04 -4.26 -0.35
N THR A 641 -5.89 -4.04 0.28
CA THR A 641 -4.76 -4.99 0.24
C THR A 641 -5.13 -6.31 0.90
N VAL A 642 -4.90 -7.43 0.19
CA VAL A 642 -4.96 -8.79 0.74
C VAL A 642 -3.54 -9.33 0.85
N GLY A 643 -2.91 -9.09 2.00
CA GLY A 643 -1.57 -9.59 2.30
C GLY A 643 -1.60 -11.02 2.81
N VAL A 644 -0.86 -11.92 2.18
CA VAL A 644 -0.78 -13.35 2.51
C VAL A 644 0.64 -13.88 2.39
N ASN A 645 0.91 -15.03 3.00
CA ASN A 645 2.19 -15.75 2.95
C ASN A 645 3.37 -14.99 3.61
N ASN A 646 3.10 -14.15 4.61
CA ASN A 646 4.13 -13.52 5.44
C ASN A 646 4.54 -14.51 6.54
N ASN A 647 5.38 -15.48 6.18
CA ASN A 647 5.54 -16.72 6.92
C ASN A 647 6.86 -16.75 7.70
N PHE A 648 6.77 -17.04 9.00
CA PHE A 648 7.93 -17.18 9.87
C PHE A 648 8.33 -18.66 9.96
N GLY A 649 9.61 -18.95 9.76
CA GLY A 649 10.14 -20.30 9.64
C GLY A 649 10.98 -20.69 10.85
N GLU A 650 10.61 -21.74 11.56
CA GLU A 650 11.16 -22.10 12.88
C GLU A 650 11.78 -23.50 12.91
N LEU A 651 12.95 -23.65 13.52
CA LEU A 651 13.68 -24.92 13.58
C LEU A 651 13.43 -25.64 14.92
N PRO A 652 12.81 -26.83 14.94
CA PRO A 652 12.76 -27.65 16.16
C PRO A 652 14.18 -28.21 16.44
N PRO A 653 14.73 -28.04 17.65
CA PRO A 653 16.15 -28.30 17.91
C PRO A 653 16.55 -29.78 17.80
N SER A 654 17.72 -30.01 17.21
CA SER A 654 18.42 -31.30 17.19
C SER A 654 19.24 -31.53 18.47
N SER A 655 19.64 -32.79 18.73
CA SER A 655 20.51 -33.14 19.87
C SER A 655 21.43 -34.33 19.59
N ILE A 656 22.55 -34.40 20.31
CA ILE A 656 23.55 -35.48 20.26
C ILE A 656 23.71 -36.05 21.67
N SER A 657 23.67 -37.38 21.82
CA SER A 657 23.89 -38.06 23.10
C SER A 657 24.54 -39.44 22.94
N GLY A 658 25.05 -39.95 24.05
CA GLY A 658 25.64 -41.28 24.20
C GLY A 658 26.22 -41.48 25.60
N PHE A 659 27.05 -42.51 25.73
CA PHE A 659 27.65 -42.93 27.00
C PHE A 659 29.18 -43.07 26.90
N VAL A 660 29.87 -42.88 28.02
CA VAL A 660 31.25 -43.34 28.23
C VAL A 660 31.24 -44.47 29.25
N TYR A 661 31.83 -45.62 28.91
CA TYR A 661 31.70 -46.85 29.68
C TYR A 661 32.93 -47.76 29.56
N ASN A 662 33.07 -48.65 30.54
CA ASN A 662 34.14 -49.63 30.62
C ASN A 662 33.84 -50.82 29.70
N ASP A 663 34.17 -50.72 28.42
CA ASP A 663 34.08 -51.84 27.48
C ASP A 663 35.01 -52.96 27.96
N SER A 664 34.42 -54.03 28.48
CA SER A 664 35.15 -55.09 29.17
C SER A 664 35.56 -56.22 28.22
N ASN A 665 35.15 -56.14 26.96
CA ASN A 665 35.30 -57.21 25.97
C ASN A 665 35.95 -56.72 24.65
N ASN A 666 35.98 -55.41 24.44
CA ASN A 666 36.38 -54.64 23.26
C ASN A 666 35.56 -54.95 21.99
N ASP A 667 34.23 -54.83 22.07
CA ASP A 667 33.33 -54.94 20.90
C ASP A 667 32.54 -53.66 20.56
N GLY A 668 32.66 -52.60 21.35
CA GLY A 668 32.00 -51.31 21.14
C GLY A 668 30.52 -51.27 21.51
N VAL A 669 29.97 -52.28 22.19
CA VAL A 669 28.57 -52.32 22.62
C VAL A 669 28.48 -52.16 24.13
N TYR A 670 27.80 -51.12 24.61
CA TYR A 670 27.62 -50.87 26.05
C TYR A 670 26.68 -51.89 26.70
N ASP A 671 27.25 -52.99 27.21
CA ASP A 671 26.53 -54.23 27.54
C ASP A 671 26.00 -54.20 28.98
N THR A 672 25.03 -53.31 29.24
CA THR A 672 24.46 -53.11 30.58
C THR A 672 23.61 -54.32 31.05
N PRO A 673 23.73 -54.78 32.31
CA PRO A 673 24.51 -54.23 33.43
C PRO A 673 25.85 -54.96 33.67
N GLY A 674 26.43 -55.60 32.65
CA GLY A 674 27.74 -56.24 32.76
C GLY A 674 28.87 -55.23 32.90
N GLU A 675 28.73 -54.11 32.19
CA GLU A 675 29.75 -53.07 32.06
C GLU A 675 29.47 -51.84 32.93
N ALA A 676 30.53 -51.12 33.30
CA ALA A 676 30.47 -50.03 34.26
C ALA A 676 30.54 -48.65 33.58
N PRO A 677 29.63 -47.71 33.89
CA PRO A 677 29.73 -46.34 33.38
C PRO A 677 30.93 -45.59 33.95
N ILE A 678 31.47 -44.65 33.17
CA ILE A 678 32.59 -43.79 33.58
C ILE A 678 32.08 -42.34 33.76
N PRO A 679 31.85 -41.89 35.01
CA PRO A 679 31.32 -40.56 35.30
C PRO A 679 32.41 -39.48 35.30
N SER A 680 32.01 -38.22 35.15
CA SER A 680 32.88 -37.02 35.18
C SER A 680 33.92 -36.92 34.05
N VAL A 681 33.68 -37.59 32.93
CA VAL A 681 34.49 -37.50 31.70
C VAL A 681 34.06 -36.28 30.89
N SER A 682 35.01 -35.56 30.28
CA SER A 682 34.74 -34.40 29.44
C SER A 682 34.50 -34.82 27.99
N VAL A 683 33.33 -34.49 27.45
CA VAL A 683 33.05 -34.62 26.00
C VAL A 683 32.89 -33.22 25.43
N LYS A 684 33.58 -32.94 24.32
CA LYS A 684 33.59 -31.66 23.62
C LYS A 684 32.90 -31.81 22.28
N LEU A 685 31.94 -30.95 21.95
CA LEU A 685 31.39 -30.83 20.59
C LEU A 685 32.09 -29.67 19.87
N THR A 686 32.50 -29.91 18.62
CA THR A 686 32.98 -28.89 17.69
C THR A 686 32.28 -29.02 16.34
N GLY A 687 32.16 -27.97 15.55
CA GLY A 687 31.62 -28.07 14.19
C GLY A 687 31.18 -26.74 13.60
N THR A 688 30.33 -26.82 12.58
CA THR A 688 29.64 -25.66 11.97
C THR A 688 28.16 -25.93 11.78
N ASP A 689 27.32 -24.96 12.11
CA ASP A 689 25.89 -24.99 11.81
C ASP A 689 25.59 -24.69 10.32
N ASP A 690 24.32 -24.80 9.94
CA ASP A 690 23.73 -24.47 8.64
C ASP A 690 23.97 -23.01 8.19
N LEU A 691 24.16 -22.10 9.14
CA LEU A 691 24.49 -20.69 8.88
C LEU A 691 26.02 -20.47 8.71
N GLY A 692 26.83 -21.50 8.95
CA GLY A 692 28.28 -21.46 8.88
C GLY A 692 28.97 -20.90 10.14
N ASN A 693 28.25 -20.75 11.25
CA ASN A 693 28.84 -20.36 12.53
C ASN A 693 29.64 -21.53 13.12
N ALA A 694 30.82 -21.24 13.68
CA ALA A 694 31.57 -22.24 14.44
C ALA A 694 30.91 -22.53 15.79
N VAL A 695 30.63 -23.81 16.06
CA VAL A 695 30.08 -24.28 17.33
C VAL A 695 31.19 -24.95 18.16
N GLU A 696 31.28 -24.59 19.43
CA GLU A 696 32.16 -25.22 20.42
C GLU A 696 31.41 -25.34 21.77
N LEU A 697 31.11 -26.56 22.19
CA LEU A 697 30.36 -26.86 23.42
C LEU A 697 31.08 -27.95 24.24
N PHE A 698 30.76 -28.03 25.53
CA PHE A 698 31.30 -29.05 26.43
C PHE A 698 30.17 -29.67 27.26
N ALA A 699 30.17 -30.99 27.33
CA ALA A 699 29.36 -31.81 28.22
C ALA A 699 30.27 -32.55 29.21
N THR A 700 29.68 -33.14 30.25
CA THR A 700 30.41 -33.97 31.21
C THR A 700 29.55 -35.14 31.63
N THR A 701 30.11 -36.35 31.64
CA THR A 701 29.31 -37.56 31.87
C THR A 701 28.74 -37.61 33.28
N ASP A 702 27.47 -38.00 33.39
CA ASP A 702 26.77 -38.10 34.66
C ASP A 702 27.08 -39.42 35.41
N GLY A 703 26.38 -39.66 36.52
CA GLY A 703 26.54 -40.89 37.32
C GLY A 703 26.17 -42.20 36.62
N THR A 704 25.63 -42.14 35.39
CA THR A 704 25.30 -43.25 34.50
C THR A 704 26.19 -43.32 33.25
N GLY A 705 27.22 -42.47 33.18
CA GLY A 705 28.12 -42.35 32.03
C GLY A 705 27.53 -41.54 30.88
N ALA A 706 26.30 -41.04 31.01
CA ALA A 706 25.59 -40.36 29.92
C ALA A 706 26.06 -38.92 29.74
N TYR A 707 26.17 -38.47 28.49
CA TYR A 707 26.35 -37.07 28.13
C TYR A 707 25.34 -36.65 27.05
N SER A 708 25.09 -35.34 26.92
CA SER A 708 24.28 -34.81 25.82
C SER A 708 24.59 -33.36 25.46
N PHE A 709 24.30 -33.02 24.21
CA PHE A 709 24.27 -31.67 23.66
C PHE A 709 22.89 -31.44 23.06
N THR A 710 22.18 -30.40 23.51
CA THR A 710 20.82 -30.04 23.02
C THR A 710 20.83 -28.66 22.38
N ASN A 711 19.72 -28.26 21.76
CA ASN A 711 19.56 -26.97 21.09
C ASN A 711 20.55 -26.78 19.93
N LEU A 712 20.84 -27.87 19.21
CA LEU A 712 21.66 -27.84 18.01
C LEU A 712 20.80 -27.50 16.78
N ARG A 713 21.38 -26.73 15.87
CA ARG A 713 20.83 -26.48 14.52
C ARG A 713 21.18 -27.68 13.61
N PRO A 714 20.69 -27.72 12.35
CA PRO A 714 21.32 -28.54 11.31
C PRO A 714 22.79 -28.14 11.13
N GLY A 715 23.64 -29.05 10.68
CA GLY A 715 25.09 -28.80 10.59
C GLY A 715 25.96 -30.05 10.63
N ASP A 716 27.27 -29.83 10.54
CA ASP A 716 28.30 -30.88 10.63
C ASP A 716 29.10 -30.72 11.93
N TYR A 717 29.06 -31.75 12.77
CA TYR A 717 29.65 -31.77 14.09
C TYR A 717 30.65 -32.93 14.26
N VAL A 718 31.61 -32.75 15.17
CA VAL A 718 32.46 -33.79 15.72
C VAL A 718 32.46 -33.65 17.23
N ILE A 719 32.02 -34.70 17.90
CA ILE A 719 32.20 -34.86 19.35
C ILE A 719 33.54 -35.54 19.61
N GLU A 720 34.23 -35.08 20.65
CA GLU A 720 35.59 -35.45 21.02
C GLU A 720 35.63 -35.69 22.54
N GLU A 721 35.89 -36.92 22.98
CA GLU A 721 36.04 -37.31 24.38
C GLU A 721 37.40 -36.79 24.92
N THR A 722 37.79 -37.17 26.14
CA THR A 722 39.06 -36.82 26.75
C THR A 722 39.53 -37.99 27.62
N GLN A 723 40.19 -38.96 26.97
CA GLN A 723 40.71 -40.23 27.50
C GLN A 723 40.72 -40.32 29.05
N PRO A 724 39.83 -41.13 29.67
CA PRO A 724 39.69 -41.15 31.12
C PRO A 724 40.93 -41.65 31.86
N ALA A 725 41.33 -40.93 32.91
CA ALA A 725 42.58 -41.20 33.61
C ALA A 725 42.60 -42.59 34.29
N GLY A 726 43.40 -43.51 33.74
CA GLY A 726 43.52 -44.90 34.19
C GLY A 726 42.90 -45.94 33.25
N PHE A 727 42.36 -45.50 32.10
CA PHE A 727 41.83 -46.33 31.02
C PHE A 727 42.73 -46.26 29.77
N LEU A 728 42.34 -46.99 28.73
CA LEU A 728 42.95 -47.06 27.40
C LEU A 728 41.82 -47.08 26.35
N ASP A 729 41.89 -46.17 25.38
CA ASP A 729 41.13 -46.10 24.12
C ASP A 729 40.70 -47.50 23.60
N GLY A 730 39.40 -47.80 23.63
CA GLY A 730 38.80 -49.09 23.24
C GLY A 730 38.20 -49.03 21.83
N ILE A 731 36.91 -49.32 21.68
CA ILE A 731 36.18 -49.18 20.41
C ILE A 731 35.00 -48.22 20.58
N ASP A 732 35.09 -47.08 19.90
CA ASP A 732 34.00 -46.12 19.76
C ASP A 732 32.91 -46.62 18.81
N THR A 733 31.66 -46.53 19.24
CA THR A 733 30.47 -46.83 18.42
C THR A 733 29.76 -45.54 18.02
N PRO A 734 29.71 -45.21 16.72
CA PRO A 734 28.91 -44.10 16.21
C PRO A 734 27.41 -44.35 16.38
N GLY A 735 26.69 -43.30 16.76
CA GLY A 735 25.26 -43.34 17.02
C GLY A 735 24.38 -43.31 15.76
N THR A 736 23.08 -43.06 15.96
CA THR A 736 22.07 -43.13 14.89
C THR A 736 22.29 -42.20 13.69
N ASN A 737 22.96 -41.05 13.89
CA ASN A 737 23.43 -40.15 12.83
C ASN A 737 24.98 -40.01 12.83
N GLY A 738 25.69 -40.93 13.48
CA GLY A 738 27.13 -40.88 13.68
C GLY A 738 27.94 -41.56 12.57
N ALA A 739 29.20 -41.14 12.43
CA ALA A 739 30.23 -41.80 11.65
C ALA A 739 31.56 -41.82 12.42
N SER A 740 32.21 -42.98 12.46
CA SER A 740 33.52 -43.16 13.10
C SER A 740 34.60 -42.48 12.25
N LEU A 741 35.47 -41.70 12.91
CA LEU A 741 36.67 -41.14 12.28
C LEU A 741 37.89 -42.09 12.39
N GLY A 742 37.77 -43.14 13.20
CA GLY A 742 38.56 -44.36 13.25
C GLY A 742 38.11 -45.23 14.42
N LEU A 743 38.64 -46.45 14.54
CA LEU A 743 38.30 -47.38 15.62
C LEU A 743 39.01 -47.08 16.96
N LEU A 744 39.90 -46.08 16.94
CA LEU A 744 40.87 -45.73 17.97
C LEU A 744 41.17 -44.23 17.84
N ASN A 745 40.19 -43.45 18.22
CA ASN A 745 40.28 -42.04 18.51
C ASN A 745 38.94 -41.68 19.12
N ASP A 746 39.04 -41.01 20.26
CA ASP A 746 38.04 -40.37 21.11
C ASP A 746 37.05 -39.46 20.33
N ARG A 747 36.62 -39.76 19.09
CA ARG A 747 36.07 -38.79 18.12
C ARG A 747 35.05 -39.39 17.15
N ILE A 748 33.78 -39.02 17.34
CA ILE A 748 32.67 -39.40 16.46
C ILE A 748 32.19 -38.17 15.69
N ALA A 749 32.09 -38.26 14.36
CA ALA A 749 31.44 -37.25 13.53
C ALA A 749 29.93 -37.46 13.53
N VAL A 750 29.13 -36.39 13.50
CA VAL A 750 27.67 -36.43 13.47
C VAL A 750 27.17 -35.31 12.55
N SER A 751 26.33 -35.66 11.57
CA SER A 751 25.81 -34.70 10.58
C SER A 751 24.29 -34.63 10.61
N PHE A 752 23.74 -33.42 10.62
CA PHE A 752 22.30 -33.16 10.56
C PHE A 752 21.96 -32.34 9.31
N SER A 753 21.38 -33.00 8.30
CA SER A 753 20.91 -32.34 7.07
C SER A 753 19.55 -31.64 7.21
N ILE A 754 18.86 -31.84 8.34
CA ILE A 754 17.56 -31.27 8.71
C ILE A 754 17.51 -31.09 10.23
N ALA A 755 16.59 -30.25 10.70
CA ALA A 755 16.26 -30.03 12.09
C ALA A 755 15.45 -31.21 12.68
N ASN A 756 15.17 -31.17 13.99
CA ASN A 756 14.48 -32.23 14.75
C ASN A 756 15.12 -33.63 14.60
N ASN A 757 16.40 -33.70 14.24
CA ASN A 757 17.12 -34.95 14.02
C ASN A 757 18.07 -35.22 15.20
N ASN A 758 17.91 -36.36 15.85
CA ASN A 758 18.60 -36.66 17.11
C ASN A 758 19.58 -37.82 16.90
N SER A 759 20.85 -37.60 17.21
CA SER A 759 21.86 -38.68 17.26
C SER A 759 21.92 -39.25 18.66
N THR A 760 21.49 -40.49 18.85
CA THR A 760 21.61 -41.24 20.12
C THR A 760 22.67 -42.31 19.99
N ASP A 761 23.16 -42.81 21.13
CA ASP A 761 24.04 -43.98 21.22
C ASP A 761 25.43 -43.78 20.57
N ASN A 762 25.93 -42.53 20.56
CA ASN A 762 27.30 -42.19 20.16
C ASN A 762 28.24 -42.48 21.34
N ASN A 763 28.72 -43.71 21.45
CA ASN A 763 29.30 -44.22 22.69
C ASN A 763 30.82 -44.37 22.59
N PHE A 764 31.52 -44.01 23.67
CA PHE A 764 32.97 -44.14 23.83
C PHE A 764 33.27 -45.34 24.75
N GLY A 765 34.03 -46.31 24.23
CA GLY A 765 34.30 -47.59 24.89
C GLY A 765 35.72 -47.64 25.44
N GLU A 766 35.88 -47.88 26.74
CA GLU A 766 37.15 -47.69 27.45
C GLU A 766 37.64 -48.95 28.17
N LEU A 767 38.91 -49.31 27.94
CA LEU A 767 39.54 -50.53 28.48
C LEU A 767 40.39 -50.25 29.72
N ARG A 768 40.51 -51.23 30.62
CA ARG A 768 41.48 -51.18 31.71
C ARG A 768 42.85 -51.79 31.36
N PRO A 769 43.96 -51.12 31.69
CA PRO A 769 45.30 -51.66 31.51
C PRO A 769 45.53 -52.93 32.33
N SER A 770 46.20 -53.89 31.70
CA SER A 770 46.69 -55.14 32.30
C SER A 770 48.18 -55.04 32.65
N SER A 771 48.69 -56.00 33.42
CA SER A 771 50.11 -56.10 33.79
C SER A 771 50.62 -57.55 33.86
N ILE A 772 51.95 -57.71 33.77
CA ILE A 772 52.68 -58.97 33.91
C ILE A 772 53.88 -58.75 34.82
N SER A 773 54.05 -59.58 35.84
CA SER A 773 55.22 -59.58 36.72
C SER A 773 55.61 -60.98 37.20
N GLY A 774 56.85 -61.07 37.68
CA GLY A 774 57.47 -62.28 38.21
C GLY A 774 58.91 -62.02 38.63
N HIS A 775 59.66 -63.07 38.89
CA HIS A 775 61.02 -63.05 39.40
C HIS A 775 61.95 -63.92 38.55
N VAL A 776 63.25 -63.64 38.62
CA VAL A 776 64.30 -64.63 38.32
C VAL A 776 65.04 -64.92 39.61
N PHE A 777 65.17 -66.20 39.95
CA PHE A 777 65.72 -66.65 41.23
C PHE A 777 66.53 -67.93 41.05
N ILE A 778 67.53 -68.11 41.91
CA ILE A 778 68.29 -69.36 41.96
C ILE A 778 67.46 -70.35 42.76
N ASP A 779 66.60 -71.08 42.05
CA ASP A 779 65.89 -72.26 42.53
C ASP A 779 66.93 -73.25 43.04
N ALA A 780 66.85 -73.60 44.32
CA ALA A 780 67.82 -74.48 44.99
C ALA A 780 67.33 -75.92 45.12
N ASN A 781 66.09 -76.21 44.68
CA ASN A 781 65.40 -77.47 44.89
C ASN A 781 64.83 -78.11 43.59
N ASN A 782 64.81 -77.33 42.51
CA ASN A 782 64.27 -77.57 41.17
C ASN A 782 62.75 -77.84 41.12
N ASP A 783 61.97 -77.18 41.98
CA ASP A 783 60.49 -77.20 41.96
C ASP A 783 59.85 -75.95 41.31
N GLY A 784 60.64 -74.95 40.95
CA GLY A 784 60.22 -73.77 40.19
C GLY A 784 59.34 -72.77 40.95
N VAL A 785 59.22 -72.86 42.27
CA VAL A 785 58.48 -71.89 43.10
C VAL A 785 59.47 -71.02 43.87
N HIS A 786 59.43 -69.71 43.67
CA HIS A 786 60.36 -68.77 44.33
C HIS A 786 60.17 -68.74 45.86
N ASP A 787 61.01 -69.50 46.56
CA ASP A 787 60.87 -69.73 48.01
C ASP A 787 61.65 -68.70 48.84
N LEU A 788 61.22 -68.43 50.08
CA LEU A 788 61.64 -67.28 50.89
C LEU A 788 63.16 -67.23 51.24
N LEU A 789 63.89 -68.31 50.99
CA LEU A 789 65.33 -68.44 51.27
C LEU A 789 66.20 -68.55 50.01
N GLU A 790 65.59 -68.49 48.83
CA GLU A 790 66.31 -68.59 47.56
C GLU A 790 66.93 -67.26 47.16
N VAL A 791 67.83 -67.28 46.18
CA VAL A 791 68.73 -66.13 45.89
C VAL A 791 68.28 -65.46 44.59
N PRO A 792 67.69 -64.25 44.63
CA PRO A 792 67.23 -63.60 43.42
C PRO A 792 68.38 -63.24 42.47
N VAL A 793 68.12 -63.25 41.16
CA VAL A 793 69.10 -62.94 40.11
C VAL A 793 68.81 -61.55 39.53
N PRO A 794 69.59 -60.51 39.87
CA PRO A 794 69.37 -59.15 39.39
C PRO A 794 70.06 -58.88 38.04
N GLY A 795 69.44 -58.02 37.22
CA GLY A 795 69.99 -57.57 35.94
C GLY A 795 69.77 -58.54 34.76
N VAL A 796 68.90 -59.54 34.92
CA VAL A 796 68.53 -60.47 33.83
C VAL A 796 67.54 -59.81 32.89
N GLU A 797 67.72 -59.97 31.59
CA GLU A 797 66.88 -59.33 30.57
C GLU A 797 65.63 -60.19 30.30
N ILE A 798 64.45 -59.61 30.56
CA ILE A 798 63.15 -60.23 30.26
C ILE A 798 62.49 -59.45 29.12
N ARG A 799 61.91 -60.16 28.16
CA ARG A 799 61.24 -59.59 26.99
C ARG A 799 59.78 -60.00 26.94
N LEU A 800 58.89 -59.04 26.69
CA LEU A 800 57.48 -59.27 26.39
C LEU A 800 57.24 -58.92 24.92
N THR A 801 57.05 -59.95 24.10
CA THR A 801 56.73 -59.82 22.67
C THR A 801 55.31 -60.30 22.41
N GLY A 802 54.61 -59.79 21.40
CA GLY A 802 53.24 -60.22 21.15
C GLY A 802 52.52 -59.40 20.09
N ILE A 803 51.22 -59.59 20.03
CA ILE A 803 50.28 -58.78 19.23
C ILE A 803 49.13 -58.38 20.16
N ASP A 804 48.84 -57.08 20.26
CA ASP A 804 47.70 -56.58 21.02
C ASP A 804 46.37 -56.79 20.28
N ASP A 805 45.26 -56.47 20.94
CA ASP A 805 43.90 -56.46 20.41
C ASP A 805 43.75 -55.68 19.10
N LEU A 806 44.59 -54.66 18.88
CA LEU A 806 44.58 -53.79 17.70
C LEU A 806 45.41 -54.34 16.54
N GLY A 807 46.18 -55.40 16.76
CA GLY A 807 47.12 -55.96 15.78
C GLY A 807 48.51 -55.32 15.77
N ASN A 808 48.84 -54.44 16.73
CA ASN A 808 50.18 -53.87 16.85
C ASN A 808 51.17 -54.92 17.37
N VAL A 809 52.39 -54.92 16.83
CA VAL A 809 53.47 -55.78 17.33
C VAL A 809 54.05 -55.18 18.61
N VAL A 810 53.82 -55.83 19.75
CA VAL A 810 54.43 -55.48 21.02
C VAL A 810 55.81 -56.13 21.13
N SER A 811 56.80 -55.38 21.62
CA SER A 811 58.18 -55.83 21.81
C SER A 811 58.87 -55.03 22.92
N LEU A 812 58.42 -55.22 24.16
CA LEU A 812 58.97 -54.58 25.35
C LEU A 812 60.14 -55.39 25.92
N VAL A 813 61.07 -54.71 26.58
CA VAL A 813 62.22 -55.31 27.28
C VAL A 813 62.39 -54.61 28.62
N THR A 814 62.65 -55.39 29.67
CA THR A 814 62.95 -54.93 31.02
C THR A 814 64.09 -55.73 31.61
N THR A 815 64.59 -55.35 32.79
CA THR A 815 65.62 -56.12 33.52
C THR A 815 65.23 -56.32 34.97
N THR A 816 65.48 -57.51 35.50
CA THR A 816 65.19 -57.83 36.91
C THR A 816 65.89 -56.87 37.88
N ASN A 817 65.17 -56.45 38.92
CA ASN A 817 65.70 -55.54 39.94
C ASN A 817 66.52 -56.30 41.01
N PHE A 818 66.95 -55.61 42.07
CA PHE A 818 67.78 -56.21 43.13
C PHE A 818 67.11 -57.34 43.96
N LEU A 819 65.80 -57.54 43.78
CA LEU A 819 65.00 -58.64 44.34
C LEU A 819 64.64 -59.70 43.28
N GLY A 820 65.30 -59.68 42.11
CA GLY A 820 64.97 -60.56 40.97
C GLY A 820 63.65 -60.22 40.27
N HIS A 821 62.84 -59.31 40.82
CA HIS A 821 61.52 -58.95 40.28
C HIS A 821 61.60 -58.13 39.00
N TYR A 822 60.73 -58.45 38.04
CA TYR A 822 60.49 -57.68 36.82
C TYR A 822 59.00 -57.41 36.64
N GLU A 823 58.64 -56.41 35.84
CA GLU A 823 57.26 -55.99 35.61
C GLU A 823 57.09 -55.31 34.24
N PHE A 824 55.93 -55.52 33.64
CA PHE A 824 55.38 -54.79 32.50
C PHE A 824 53.97 -54.32 32.86
N THR A 825 53.73 -53.01 32.85
CA THR A 825 52.42 -52.39 33.12
C THR A 825 51.85 -51.73 31.88
N ASN A 826 50.59 -51.29 31.96
CA ASN A 826 49.90 -50.58 30.87
C ASN A 826 49.81 -51.41 29.57
N LEU A 827 49.58 -52.72 29.73
CA LEU A 827 49.37 -53.65 28.62
C LEU A 827 47.91 -53.58 28.18
N ARG A 828 47.68 -53.56 26.86
CA ARG A 828 46.36 -53.80 26.28
C ARG A 828 45.98 -55.29 26.40
N PRO A 829 44.71 -55.66 26.17
CA PRO A 829 44.37 -57.04 25.85
C PRO A 829 45.18 -57.53 24.64
N GLY A 830 45.47 -58.83 24.55
CA GLY A 830 46.32 -59.34 23.47
C GLY A 830 46.94 -60.72 23.67
N ALA A 831 47.61 -61.23 22.64
CA ALA A 831 48.32 -62.50 22.66
C ALA A 831 49.83 -62.25 22.83
N TYR A 832 50.37 -62.72 23.95
CA TYR A 832 51.70 -62.37 24.43
C TYR A 832 52.61 -63.59 24.64
N VAL A 833 53.90 -63.30 24.56
CA VAL A 833 55.03 -64.20 24.71
C VAL A 833 56.04 -63.51 25.62
N LEU A 834 56.24 -64.06 26.81
CA LEU A 834 57.25 -63.63 27.75
C LEU A 834 58.46 -64.55 27.59
N THR A 835 59.67 -63.98 27.49
CA THR A 835 60.92 -64.76 27.43
C THR A 835 62.00 -64.18 28.30
N GLU A 836 62.74 -65.05 28.98
CA GLU A 836 64.01 -64.74 29.60
C GLU A 836 65.16 -64.72 28.57
N VAL A 837 66.30 -64.13 28.96
CA VAL A 837 67.60 -64.34 28.34
C VAL A 837 68.51 -65.01 29.39
N GLN A 838 68.60 -66.35 29.36
CA GLN A 838 69.43 -67.19 30.24
C GLN A 838 70.76 -66.50 30.63
N PRO A 839 71.01 -66.23 31.93
CA PRO A 839 72.26 -65.67 32.41
C PRO A 839 73.43 -66.64 32.19
N GLU A 840 74.48 -66.20 31.50
CA GLU A 840 75.61 -67.05 31.07
C GLU A 840 76.27 -67.89 32.18
N GLN A 841 76.13 -67.50 33.45
CA GLN A 841 76.77 -68.15 34.61
C GLN A 841 75.88 -69.20 35.31
N LEU A 842 74.62 -69.34 34.89
CA LEU A 842 73.64 -70.28 35.44
C LEU A 842 73.27 -71.35 34.39
N LEU A 843 72.26 -72.15 34.68
CA LEU A 843 71.71 -73.23 33.86
C LEU A 843 70.20 -73.28 34.12
N ASP A 844 69.39 -73.24 33.06
CA ASP A 844 67.93 -73.49 33.07
C ASP A 844 67.50 -74.53 34.14
N GLY A 845 66.60 -74.13 35.04
CA GLY A 845 66.06 -74.98 36.08
C GLY A 845 64.65 -75.43 35.77
N LYS A 846 63.68 -74.78 36.40
CA LYS A 846 62.26 -75.05 36.21
C LYS A 846 61.46 -73.77 36.41
N ASP A 847 60.67 -73.44 35.41
CA ASP A 847 59.88 -72.22 35.40
C ASP A 847 58.45 -72.44 35.92
N SER A 848 57.88 -71.41 36.54
CA SER A 848 56.47 -71.35 36.94
C SER A 848 55.69 -70.33 36.12
N LEU A 849 54.56 -70.79 35.60
CA LEU A 849 53.61 -69.99 34.85
C LEU A 849 52.72 -69.18 35.82
N GLY A 850 52.61 -67.88 35.58
CA GLY A 850 51.91 -66.97 36.47
C GLY A 850 50.38 -67.09 36.50
N THR A 851 49.78 -66.28 37.37
CA THR A 851 48.36 -66.35 37.76
C THR A 851 47.37 -66.11 36.63
N GLN A 852 47.79 -65.51 35.50
CA GLN A 852 46.99 -65.37 34.28
C GLN A 852 46.89 -66.67 33.45
N GLY A 853 47.71 -67.69 33.75
CA GLY A 853 47.77 -68.94 32.99
C GLY A 853 48.42 -68.78 31.61
N GLY A 854 48.17 -69.75 30.72
CA GLY A 854 48.83 -69.87 29.41
C GLY A 854 49.53 -71.23 29.23
N ILE A 855 50.70 -71.21 28.60
CA ILE A 855 51.58 -72.38 28.40
C ILE A 855 53.01 -71.98 28.78
N ALA A 856 53.69 -72.82 29.56
CA ALA A 856 55.12 -72.69 29.85
C ALA A 856 55.99 -73.62 29.00
N LEU A 857 57.16 -73.12 28.65
CA LEU A 857 58.30 -73.76 28.01
C LEU A 857 59.56 -73.20 28.68
N ASN A 858 60.71 -73.87 28.56
CA ASN A 858 62.01 -73.36 28.99
C ASN A 858 62.25 -71.92 28.47
N ASP A 859 62.70 -71.03 29.36
CA ASP A 859 62.94 -69.59 29.16
C ASP A 859 61.71 -68.82 28.62
N ARG A 860 60.48 -69.40 28.58
CA ARG A 860 59.40 -68.88 27.72
C ARG A 860 57.96 -69.25 28.13
N PHE A 861 57.14 -68.23 28.40
CA PHE A 861 55.69 -68.37 28.55
C PHE A 861 54.93 -67.79 27.35
N THR A 862 53.75 -68.36 27.05
CA THR A 862 52.81 -67.82 26.06
C THR A 862 51.40 -67.78 26.62
N PHE A 863 50.73 -66.62 26.59
CA PHE A 863 49.44 -66.39 27.22
C PHE A 863 48.61 -65.32 26.49
N THR A 864 47.34 -65.21 26.83
CA THR A 864 46.44 -64.14 26.37
C THR A 864 46.02 -63.31 27.56
N LEU A 865 46.06 -61.98 27.43
CA LEU A 865 45.50 -61.03 28.39
C LEU A 865 44.15 -60.52 27.89
N THR A 866 43.16 -60.44 28.78
CA THR A 866 41.99 -59.57 28.67
C THR A 866 42.27 -58.24 29.39
N GLU A 867 41.31 -57.33 29.50
CA GLU A 867 41.46 -56.11 30.31
C GLU A 867 41.62 -56.41 31.80
N ASN A 868 42.24 -55.49 32.55
CA ASN A 868 42.37 -55.51 34.02
C ASN A 868 43.04 -56.77 34.63
N VAL A 869 43.74 -57.58 33.83
CA VAL A 869 44.43 -58.80 34.29
C VAL A 869 45.83 -58.43 34.78
N ASN A 870 46.13 -58.76 36.03
CA ASN A 870 47.44 -58.56 36.64
C ASN A 870 48.07 -59.95 36.86
N GLY A 871 48.83 -60.41 35.87
CA GLY A 871 49.46 -61.73 35.88
C GLY A 871 50.77 -61.72 36.67
N THR A 872 50.72 -62.19 37.90
CA THR A 872 51.85 -62.28 38.84
C THR A 872 52.46 -63.68 38.84
N GLU A 873 53.59 -63.89 39.53
CA GLU A 873 54.19 -65.22 39.77
C GLU A 873 54.65 -65.91 38.46
N ASN A 874 54.98 -65.13 37.44
CA ASN A 874 55.64 -65.60 36.22
C ASN A 874 57.14 -65.79 36.48
N ASP A 875 57.50 -66.73 37.34
CA ASP A 875 58.84 -66.85 37.90
C ASP A 875 59.72 -67.83 37.11
N PHE A 876 60.95 -67.42 36.76
CA PHE A 876 61.95 -68.25 36.08
C PHE A 876 62.99 -68.78 37.09
N GLY A 877 63.24 -70.09 37.07
CA GLY A 877 64.02 -70.79 38.09
C GLY A 877 65.38 -71.26 37.58
N GLU A 878 66.47 -70.81 38.23
CA GLU A 878 67.84 -70.95 37.72
C GLU A 878 68.77 -71.84 38.57
N LEU A 879 69.49 -72.76 37.94
CA LEU A 879 70.42 -73.65 38.62
C LEU A 879 71.87 -73.14 38.56
N ARG A 880 72.63 -73.36 39.64
CA ARG A 880 74.09 -73.16 39.66
C ARG A 880 74.80 -74.36 39.01
N PRO A 881 75.69 -74.16 38.02
CA PRO A 881 76.48 -75.24 37.44
C PRO A 881 77.39 -75.92 38.46
N ALA A 882 77.39 -77.26 38.45
CA ALA A 882 78.32 -78.10 39.20
C ALA A 882 79.57 -78.46 38.36
N SER A 883 80.59 -79.03 39.00
CA SER A 883 81.81 -79.51 38.35
C SER A 883 82.39 -80.78 38.98
N ILE A 884 83.11 -81.58 38.18
CA ILE A 884 83.95 -82.70 38.61
C ILE A 884 85.38 -82.49 38.10
N SER A 885 86.38 -82.54 38.97
CA SER A 885 87.79 -82.38 38.63
C SER A 885 88.70 -83.38 39.35
N GLY A 886 89.86 -83.66 38.75
CA GLY A 886 90.74 -84.73 39.21
C GLY A 886 92.09 -84.77 38.53
N TYR A 887 92.85 -85.84 38.77
CA TYR A 887 94.21 -86.05 38.29
C TYR A 887 94.44 -87.48 37.85
N VAL A 888 95.24 -87.66 36.80
CA VAL A 888 95.87 -88.93 36.42
C VAL A 888 97.38 -88.80 36.64
N TYR A 889 98.04 -89.75 37.30
CA TYR A 889 99.43 -89.59 37.74
C TYR A 889 100.24 -90.88 37.82
N ASP A 890 101.57 -90.75 37.62
CA ASP A 890 102.60 -91.78 37.78
C ASP A 890 102.75 -92.15 39.27
N ASP A 891 101.80 -92.93 39.81
CA ASP A 891 101.85 -93.50 41.17
C ASP A 891 102.97 -94.54 41.22
N ARG A 892 104.08 -94.17 41.89
CA ARG A 892 105.31 -94.96 41.91
C ARG A 892 105.39 -95.94 43.04
N ASN A 893 104.46 -95.85 44.00
CA ASN A 893 104.42 -96.72 45.16
C ASN A 893 103.11 -97.53 45.26
N ASN A 894 102.19 -97.28 44.33
CA ASN A 894 100.92 -97.96 44.08
C ASN A 894 100.01 -97.92 45.33
N ASN A 895 99.81 -96.71 45.88
CA ASN A 895 99.05 -96.47 47.11
C ASN A 895 97.74 -95.68 46.92
N GLY A 896 97.53 -95.08 45.73
CA GLY A 896 96.30 -94.34 45.40
C GLY A 896 96.21 -92.90 45.94
N VAL A 897 97.30 -92.35 46.47
CA VAL A 897 97.42 -90.97 46.97
C VAL A 897 98.47 -90.21 46.16
N LEU A 898 98.06 -89.13 45.47
CA LEU A 898 98.96 -88.27 44.70
C LEU A 898 100.01 -87.58 45.60
N GLU A 899 101.27 -88.03 45.55
CA GLU A 899 102.32 -87.56 46.45
C GLU A 899 103.31 -86.53 45.82
N PRO A 900 103.90 -85.62 46.63
CA PRO A 900 104.86 -84.61 46.16
C PRO A 900 106.14 -85.18 45.52
N GLY A 901 106.09 -85.40 44.21
CA GLY A 901 107.18 -85.97 43.41
C GLY A 901 106.68 -86.87 42.28
N GLU A 902 105.42 -87.25 42.31
CA GLU A 902 104.72 -88.05 41.30
C GLU A 902 104.13 -87.11 40.23
N PRO A 903 104.54 -87.24 38.95
CA PRO A 903 104.09 -86.38 37.87
C PRO A 903 102.74 -86.86 37.34
N GLY A 904 101.83 -85.90 37.15
CA GLY A 904 100.63 -86.13 36.38
C GLY A 904 100.94 -86.60 34.95
N ILE A 905 100.11 -87.49 34.41
CA ILE A 905 100.24 -88.04 33.05
C ILE A 905 99.41 -87.18 32.09
N PRO A 906 100.02 -86.52 31.09
CA PRO A 906 99.31 -85.62 30.18
C PRO A 906 98.73 -86.34 28.96
N GLY A 907 97.59 -85.84 28.45
CA GLY A 907 96.94 -86.34 27.24
C GLY A 907 96.14 -87.64 27.42
N VAL A 908 95.92 -88.08 28.66
CA VAL A 908 95.04 -89.21 28.99
C VAL A 908 93.59 -88.77 28.78
N THR A 909 92.77 -89.64 28.17
CA THR A 909 91.36 -89.32 27.94
C THR A 909 90.53 -89.80 29.12
N ILE A 910 89.82 -88.88 29.76
CA ILE A 910 88.77 -89.21 30.74
C ILE A 910 87.41 -89.03 30.06
N LEU A 911 86.52 -89.99 30.28
CA LEU A 911 85.13 -90.00 29.82
C LEU A 911 84.23 -89.89 31.05
N ILE A 912 83.42 -88.83 31.14
CA ILE A 912 82.29 -88.78 32.07
C ILE A 912 81.05 -89.33 31.37
N THR A 913 80.33 -90.24 32.04
CA THR A 913 78.99 -90.68 31.65
C THR A 913 78.04 -90.59 32.85
N GLY A 914 76.76 -90.33 32.64
CA GLY A 914 75.83 -90.20 33.75
C GLY A 914 74.39 -89.95 33.32
N VAL A 915 73.58 -89.59 34.30
CA VAL A 915 72.21 -89.10 34.10
C VAL A 915 72.05 -87.81 34.92
N ASP A 916 71.56 -86.75 34.28
CA ASP A 916 71.25 -85.48 34.96
C ASP A 916 69.90 -85.51 35.71
N ASP A 917 69.59 -84.43 36.42
CA ASP A 917 68.32 -84.17 37.11
C ASP A 917 67.09 -84.28 36.21
N LEU A 918 67.21 -83.91 34.93
CA LEU A 918 66.17 -84.03 33.92
C LEU A 918 66.03 -85.46 33.34
N GLY A 919 66.94 -86.38 33.69
CA GLY A 919 66.93 -87.76 33.20
C GLY A 919 67.67 -87.98 31.86
N ASN A 920 68.39 -86.98 31.34
CA ASN A 920 69.16 -87.10 30.10
C ASN A 920 70.45 -87.89 30.33
N ALA A 921 70.83 -88.74 29.36
CA ALA A 921 72.10 -89.44 29.39
C ALA A 921 73.27 -88.49 29.02
N VAL A 922 74.11 -88.17 29.99
CA VAL A 922 75.34 -87.38 29.78
C VAL A 922 76.46 -88.29 29.29
N SER A 923 77.21 -87.82 28.30
CA SER A 923 78.46 -88.45 27.83
C SER A 923 79.39 -87.38 27.25
N ARG A 924 80.51 -87.09 27.94
CA ARG A 924 81.52 -86.09 27.53
C ARG A 924 82.93 -86.65 27.75
N THR A 925 83.85 -86.36 26.84
CA THR A 925 85.28 -86.65 27.04
C THR A 925 86.06 -85.37 27.30
N THR A 926 87.10 -85.45 28.13
CA THR A 926 88.13 -84.43 28.31
C THR A 926 89.51 -85.09 28.27
N VAL A 927 90.58 -84.31 28.21
CA VAL A 927 91.96 -84.83 28.24
C VAL A 927 92.78 -84.16 29.33
N THR A 928 93.67 -84.92 29.96
CA THR A 928 94.50 -84.41 31.04
C THR A 928 95.53 -83.38 30.55
N ASN A 929 95.71 -82.32 31.33
CA ASN A 929 96.67 -81.27 31.01
C ASN A 929 98.14 -81.68 31.35
N ALA A 930 99.09 -80.76 31.18
CA ALA A 930 100.52 -80.98 31.46
C ALA A 930 100.86 -81.37 32.91
N LEU A 931 99.92 -81.27 33.85
CA LEU A 931 100.01 -81.64 35.26
C LEU A 931 99.12 -82.84 35.62
N GLY A 932 98.58 -83.55 34.62
CA GLY A 932 97.66 -84.68 34.80
C GLY A 932 96.22 -84.29 35.13
N GLN A 933 95.90 -82.99 35.22
CA GLN A 933 94.58 -82.54 35.68
C GLN A 933 93.50 -82.68 34.61
N PHE A 934 92.31 -83.12 35.00
CA PHE A 934 91.09 -83.05 34.19
C PHE A 934 89.98 -82.25 34.89
N LEU A 935 89.05 -81.71 34.10
CA LEU A 935 87.88 -80.98 34.56
C LEU A 935 86.69 -81.26 33.63
N PHE A 936 85.53 -81.48 34.23
CA PHE A 936 84.21 -81.38 33.64
C PHE A 936 83.46 -80.27 34.38
N ASP A 937 83.31 -79.14 33.70
CA ASP A 937 82.58 -77.96 34.14
C ASP A 937 81.12 -77.97 33.65
N ARG A 938 80.27 -77.08 34.18
CA ARG A 938 78.87 -76.89 33.76
C ARG A 938 78.09 -78.22 33.66
N LEU A 939 78.22 -79.04 34.70
CA LEU A 939 77.35 -80.19 34.91
C LEU A 939 76.06 -79.71 35.57
N ARG A 940 74.92 -80.25 35.14
CA ARG A 940 73.66 -80.16 35.91
C ARG A 940 73.78 -81.04 37.17
N PRO A 941 72.92 -80.86 38.20
CA PRO A 941 72.79 -81.87 39.25
C PRO A 941 72.51 -83.26 38.66
N GLY A 942 72.88 -84.34 39.34
CA GLY A 942 72.69 -85.69 38.80
C GLY A 942 73.66 -86.75 39.33
N THR A 943 73.69 -87.91 38.67
CA THR A 943 74.58 -89.02 39.02
C THR A 943 75.51 -89.38 37.87
N TYR A 944 76.81 -89.28 38.12
CA TYR A 944 77.88 -89.36 37.14
C TYR A 944 78.88 -90.49 37.43
N ASN A 945 79.68 -90.83 36.43
CA ASN A 945 80.69 -91.87 36.45
C ASN A 945 81.86 -91.42 35.58
N LEU A 946 83.08 -91.58 36.06
CA LEU A 946 84.30 -91.33 35.31
C LEU A 946 84.91 -92.66 34.84
N PHE A 947 85.41 -92.67 33.61
CA PHE A 947 86.22 -93.75 33.03
C PHE A 947 87.54 -93.16 32.53
N GLU A 948 88.65 -93.84 32.80
CA GLU A 948 89.95 -93.57 32.16
C GLU A 948 90.11 -94.39 30.88
N VAL A 949 90.95 -93.90 29.96
CA VAL A 949 91.53 -94.66 28.86
C VAL A 949 93.01 -94.90 29.15
N GLN A 950 93.29 -96.02 29.84
CA GLN A 950 94.59 -96.55 30.25
C GLN A 950 95.80 -96.04 29.42
N PRO A 951 96.72 -95.25 30.01
CA PRO A 951 97.82 -94.60 29.29
C PRO A 951 98.94 -95.57 28.85
N ALA A 952 99.32 -95.46 27.58
CA ALA A 952 100.31 -96.33 26.96
C ALA A 952 101.70 -96.23 27.64
N GLY A 953 102.13 -97.33 28.28
CA GLY A 953 103.42 -97.46 28.98
C GLY A 953 103.30 -97.63 30.50
N TYR A 954 102.09 -97.50 31.02
CA TYR A 954 101.71 -97.74 32.41
C TYR A 954 100.81 -98.99 32.50
N ASN A 955 100.38 -99.31 33.73
CA ASN A 955 99.29 -100.25 34.02
C ASN A 955 98.49 -99.66 35.19
N ASP A 956 97.20 -99.97 35.22
CA ASP A 956 96.24 -99.83 36.32
C ASP A 956 96.89 -100.03 37.70
N GLY A 957 96.76 -99.03 38.57
CA GLY A 957 97.30 -99.01 39.92
C GLY A 957 96.20 -98.95 40.99
N ILE A 958 95.97 -97.78 41.60
CA ILE A 958 94.89 -97.55 42.58
C ILE A 958 94.24 -96.19 42.33
N ASP A 959 92.97 -96.24 41.95
CA ASP A 959 92.09 -95.08 41.85
C ASP A 959 91.53 -94.69 43.23
N THR A 960 91.27 -93.39 43.44
CA THR A 960 90.66 -92.84 44.66
C THR A 960 89.52 -91.88 44.30
N ALA A 961 88.33 -92.14 44.85
CA ALA A 961 87.17 -91.26 44.69
C ALA A 961 87.35 -89.91 45.40
N GLY A 962 86.92 -88.83 44.74
CA GLY A 962 87.08 -87.46 45.20
C GLY A 962 86.06 -86.99 46.24
N THR A 963 85.93 -85.66 46.39
CA THR A 963 85.24 -85.02 47.53
C THR A 963 83.74 -85.31 47.65
N LYS A 964 83.06 -85.69 46.56
CA LYS A 964 81.65 -86.14 46.56
C LYS A 964 81.51 -87.68 46.58
N GLY A 965 82.61 -88.40 46.79
CA GLY A 965 82.65 -89.85 46.84
C GLY A 965 82.44 -90.51 45.48
N GLY A 966 82.20 -91.81 45.49
CA GLY A 966 82.03 -92.65 44.30
C GLY A 966 82.37 -94.12 44.60
N THR A 967 82.09 -95.01 43.67
CA THR A 967 82.45 -96.42 43.70
C THR A 967 83.62 -96.67 42.75
N VAL A 968 84.78 -96.98 43.30
CA VAL A 968 86.02 -97.23 42.55
C VAL A 968 86.01 -98.62 41.89
N GLY A 969 86.54 -98.69 40.66
CA GLY A 969 86.88 -99.90 39.91
C GLY A 969 88.31 -99.80 39.34
N ASN A 970 88.59 -100.57 38.28
CA ASN A 970 89.79 -100.40 37.43
C ASN A 970 89.44 -99.39 36.32
N ASP A 971 90.33 -98.43 36.04
CA ASP A 971 90.11 -97.29 35.14
C ASP A 971 88.73 -96.59 35.37
N PHE A 972 88.16 -96.58 36.60
CA PHE A 972 86.74 -96.23 36.82
C PHE A 972 86.39 -95.68 38.21
N ILE A 973 85.58 -94.62 38.25
CA ILE A 973 84.94 -94.10 39.47
C ILE A 973 83.47 -93.76 39.20
N GLY A 974 82.56 -94.64 39.61
CA GLY A 974 81.11 -94.53 39.37
C GLY A 974 80.29 -93.90 40.49
N SER A 975 79.00 -93.68 40.24
CA SER A 975 78.00 -93.25 41.23
C SER A 975 78.35 -91.96 42.01
N ILE A 976 78.96 -90.99 41.33
CA ILE A 976 79.26 -89.65 41.84
C ILE A 976 77.98 -88.82 41.79
N VAL A 977 77.39 -88.50 42.94
CA VAL A 977 76.21 -87.63 43.01
C VAL A 977 76.66 -86.18 43.11
N LEU A 978 76.11 -85.32 42.25
CA LEU A 978 76.26 -83.87 42.31
C LEU A 978 74.93 -83.21 42.64
N ASP A 979 74.96 -82.35 43.65
CA ASP A 979 73.95 -81.33 43.92
C ASP A 979 74.30 -80.05 43.13
N GLN A 980 73.39 -79.08 43.16
CA GLN A 980 73.54 -77.80 42.48
C GLN A 980 74.72 -76.96 43.01
N GLY A 981 75.53 -76.42 42.09
CA GLY A 981 76.70 -75.60 42.42
C GLY A 981 77.88 -76.35 43.05
N ASP A 982 77.83 -77.68 43.07
CA ASP A 982 78.91 -78.51 43.64
C ASP A 982 80.24 -78.35 42.92
N ASN A 983 81.33 -78.44 43.69
CA ASN A 983 82.67 -78.59 43.15
C ASN A 983 83.26 -79.88 43.71
N ALA A 984 83.11 -80.95 42.92
CA ALA A 984 83.62 -82.26 43.25
C ALA A 984 85.07 -82.35 42.74
N GLU A 985 86.02 -82.50 43.65
CA GLU A 985 87.46 -82.38 43.37
C GLU A 985 88.22 -83.65 43.77
N LEU A 986 89.47 -83.76 43.36
CA LEU A 986 90.40 -84.81 43.78
C LEU A 986 89.94 -86.23 43.41
N TYR A 987 89.30 -86.40 42.25
CA TYR A 987 89.13 -87.72 41.64
C TYR A 987 90.48 -88.17 41.06
N LEU A 988 91.11 -89.15 41.69
CA LEU A 988 92.47 -89.57 41.37
C LEU A 988 92.47 -90.92 40.63
N PHE A 989 93.19 -91.00 39.51
CA PHE A 989 93.53 -92.24 38.82
C PHE A 989 95.04 -92.46 38.91
N GLY A 990 95.46 -93.60 39.48
CA GLY A 990 96.85 -93.86 39.89
C GLY A 990 97.52 -94.94 39.04
N GLU A 991 98.55 -94.59 38.28
CA GLU A 991 99.08 -95.38 37.16
C GLU A 991 100.56 -95.78 37.33
N HIS A 992 100.89 -97.07 37.17
CA HIS A 992 102.21 -97.62 37.53
C HIS A 992 103.03 -98.16 36.32
N ARG A 993 104.30 -97.73 36.19
CA ARG A 993 105.17 -97.98 35.01
C ARG A 993 105.78 -99.39 34.87
N ILE A 994 106.05 -99.77 33.61
CA ILE A 994 106.67 -101.04 33.21
C ILE A 994 108.22 -100.94 33.05
N ILE A 995 108.99 -101.95 33.51
CA ILE A 995 110.47 -101.99 33.44
C ILE A 995 110.99 -103.38 33.01
N ILE A 996 112.02 -103.47 32.14
CA ILE A 996 112.55 -104.74 31.57
C ILE A 996 114.11 -104.77 31.54
N PRO A 997 114.78 -105.85 32.00
CA PRO A 997 116.25 -105.99 31.99
C PRO A 997 116.84 -106.76 30.76
N PRO A 998 118.14 -106.57 30.40
CA PRO A 998 118.73 -107.04 29.13
C PRO A 998 119.47 -108.41 29.17
N LYS A 999 119.69 -109.01 27.98
CA LYS A 999 120.49 -110.24 27.74
C LYS A 999 121.57 -110.03 26.64
N PRO A 1000 122.64 -110.85 26.54
CA PRO A 1000 123.82 -110.57 25.72
C PRO A 1000 123.78 -111.10 24.27
N LYS A 1001 124.76 -110.64 23.47
CA LYS A 1001 124.85 -110.69 22.00
C LYS A 1001 125.53 -111.95 21.41
N PRO A 1002 125.03 -112.52 20.30
CA PRO A 1002 125.73 -113.55 19.49
C PRO A 1002 126.54 -112.96 18.31
N PRO A 1003 127.47 -113.73 17.70
CA PRO A 1003 128.11 -113.40 16.43
C PRO A 1003 127.27 -113.84 15.21
N GLY A 1004 127.46 -113.20 14.04
CA GLY A 1004 126.88 -113.60 12.75
C GLY A 1004 127.85 -114.41 11.88
N PRO A 1005 127.72 -114.45 10.52
CA PRO A 1005 126.73 -113.72 9.69
C PRO A 1005 126.09 -114.49 8.48
N SER A 1006 124.97 -113.98 7.94
CA SER A 1006 124.56 -114.01 6.50
C SER A 1006 124.26 -115.37 5.79
N PRO A 1007 123.52 -115.40 4.65
CA PRO A 1007 122.26 -114.74 4.27
C PRO A 1007 121.21 -115.78 3.71
N ASP A 1008 120.36 -115.33 2.78
CA ASP A 1008 119.44 -116.04 1.85
C ASP A 1008 118.07 -116.56 2.36
N ASP A 1009 117.03 -115.87 1.87
CA ASP A 1009 115.93 -116.34 0.98
C ASP A 1009 115.33 -117.76 1.11
N GLY A 1010 114.00 -117.84 0.94
CA GLY A 1010 113.31 -119.06 0.50
C GLY A 1010 111.88 -119.25 1.05
N ASP A 1011 110.87 -119.00 0.21
CA ASP A 1011 109.44 -119.29 0.48
C ASP A 1011 109.09 -120.75 0.10
N GLY A 1012 108.01 -121.34 0.65
CA GLY A 1012 107.53 -122.68 0.21
C GLY A 1012 106.66 -123.52 1.17
N ASP A 1013 105.34 -123.42 1.00
CA ASP A 1013 104.28 -124.45 0.99
C ASP A 1013 104.22 -125.64 2.00
N GLU A 1014 103.08 -125.70 2.73
CA GLU A 1014 102.02 -126.75 2.79
C GLU A 1014 102.32 -128.29 2.66
N PRO A 1015 101.44 -129.23 3.12
CA PRO A 1015 99.97 -129.12 3.29
C PRO A 1015 99.29 -129.78 4.53
N ILE A 1016 97.95 -129.69 4.55
CA ILE A 1016 96.96 -130.10 5.57
C ILE A 1016 96.54 -131.60 5.65
N PRO A 1017 95.97 -132.02 6.79
CA PRO A 1017 94.93 -133.08 6.82
C PRO A 1017 93.76 -132.89 7.83
N PHE A 1018 92.51 -132.92 7.32
CA PHE A 1018 91.21 -133.41 7.88
C PHE A 1018 90.71 -133.08 9.34
N ALA A 1019 89.40 -133.09 9.68
CA ALA A 1019 88.11 -132.78 9.01
C ALA A 1019 86.89 -132.98 9.98
N PHE A 1020 85.71 -132.44 9.59
CA PHE A 1020 84.31 -132.74 9.99
C PHE A 1020 83.62 -132.05 11.20
N ASP A 1021 82.33 -131.73 10.94
CA ASP A 1021 81.23 -131.20 11.79
C ASP A 1021 81.40 -129.80 12.42
N ALA A 1022 80.41 -128.88 12.44
CA ALA A 1022 79.01 -128.92 11.95
C ALA A 1022 78.46 -127.51 11.58
N PHE A 1023 77.61 -127.42 10.54
CA PHE A 1023 76.59 -126.40 10.13
C PHE A 1023 76.60 -124.94 10.70
N ASN A 1024 76.24 -123.86 9.98
CA ASN A 1024 75.74 -123.56 8.61
C ASN A 1024 75.68 -122.00 8.43
N ASN A 1025 75.72 -121.34 7.25
CA ASN A 1025 76.26 -121.64 5.91
C ASN A 1025 76.39 -120.32 5.08
N PHE A 1026 76.86 -120.40 3.83
CA PHE A 1026 77.25 -119.28 2.94
C PHE A 1026 76.14 -118.60 2.11
N SER A 1027 76.41 -117.35 1.69
CA SER A 1027 75.87 -116.66 0.49
C SER A 1027 74.38 -116.21 0.53
N ILE A 1028 73.84 -115.41 -0.41
CA ILE A 1028 74.15 -115.24 -1.85
C ILE A 1028 73.86 -113.81 -2.42
N ARG A 1029 74.41 -113.53 -3.60
CA ARG A 1029 73.84 -112.68 -4.68
C ARG A 1029 73.46 -113.63 -5.85
N PRO A 1030 72.45 -113.39 -6.71
CA PRO A 1030 71.48 -112.29 -6.76
C PRO A 1030 70.01 -112.77 -6.97
N ASP A 1031 69.12 -111.84 -7.32
CA ASP A 1031 67.90 -111.97 -8.14
C ASP A 1031 66.87 -113.11 -7.90
N SER A 1032 65.65 -112.73 -7.49
CA SER A 1032 64.56 -112.57 -8.48
C SER A 1032 63.24 -112.00 -7.92
N PHE A 1033 62.69 -111.02 -8.65
CA PHE A 1033 61.28 -110.64 -8.81
C PHE A 1033 60.21 -111.25 -7.87
N ARG A 1034 59.52 -110.37 -7.10
CA ARG A 1034 58.16 -109.91 -7.49
C ARG A 1034 57.65 -108.70 -6.68
N ALA A 1035 57.01 -107.77 -7.39
CA ALA A 1035 56.06 -106.77 -6.90
C ALA A 1035 54.68 -107.44 -6.59
N PRO A 1036 53.67 -106.77 -5.99
CA PRO A 1036 53.50 -105.33 -5.72
C PRO A 1036 53.24 -104.95 -4.23
N GLY A 1037 53.20 -103.67 -3.83
CA GLY A 1037 53.40 -102.40 -4.56
C GLY A 1037 52.61 -101.26 -3.90
N LEU A 1038 52.43 -100.13 -4.61
CA LEU A 1038 51.60 -98.95 -4.22
C LEU A 1038 52.14 -98.12 -3.04
N PHE A 1039 52.19 -96.78 -3.00
CA PHE A 1039 52.05 -95.63 -3.94
C PHE A 1039 53.12 -94.61 -3.46
N GLN A 1040 53.62 -93.56 -4.12
CA GLN A 1040 53.68 -93.01 -5.48
C GLN A 1040 54.49 -91.69 -5.38
N LEU A 1041 55.10 -91.29 -6.50
CA LEU A 1041 55.77 -90.02 -6.83
C LEU A 1041 55.00 -88.72 -6.46
N PRO A 1042 55.58 -87.50 -6.61
CA PRO A 1042 56.96 -87.16 -7.02
C PRO A 1042 57.69 -86.11 -6.14
N SER A 1043 58.99 -85.93 -6.41
CA SER A 1043 59.60 -84.59 -6.40
C SER A 1043 59.57 -84.01 -7.82
N GLU A 1044 59.11 -82.78 -8.00
CA GLU A 1044 59.18 -82.08 -9.30
C GLU A 1044 60.31 -81.05 -9.32
N SER A 1045 60.90 -80.86 -10.49
CA SER A 1045 61.96 -79.87 -10.74
C SER A 1045 61.52 -78.92 -11.86
N LEU A 1046 61.45 -77.63 -11.57
CA LEU A 1046 61.28 -76.58 -12.57
C LEU A 1046 62.43 -75.57 -12.50
N ARG A 1047 62.73 -74.94 -13.63
CA ARG A 1047 63.83 -73.97 -13.80
C ARG A 1047 63.30 -72.65 -14.37
N PHE A 1048 64.10 -71.60 -14.19
CA PHE A 1048 64.07 -70.32 -14.94
C PHE A 1048 62.90 -69.38 -14.54
N PRO A 1049 63.01 -68.05 -14.78
CA PRO A 1049 63.97 -67.34 -15.64
C PRO A 1049 64.89 -66.33 -14.96
N VAL A 1050 65.80 -65.75 -15.77
CA VAL A 1050 66.54 -64.52 -15.48
C VAL A 1050 65.68 -63.32 -15.90
N LEU A 1051 65.52 -62.33 -15.03
CA LEU A 1051 64.95 -61.02 -15.37
C LEU A 1051 65.68 -59.90 -14.60
N PRO A 1052 66.34 -58.95 -15.30
CA PRO A 1052 66.66 -57.65 -14.75
C PRO A 1052 65.47 -56.71 -14.99
N LEU A 1053 64.52 -56.65 -14.06
CA LEU A 1053 63.47 -55.63 -14.10
C LEU A 1053 64.04 -54.30 -13.60
N ALA A 1054 64.20 -53.35 -14.50
CA ALA A 1054 64.52 -51.97 -14.15
C ALA A 1054 63.39 -51.34 -13.32
N PRO A 1055 63.68 -50.45 -12.35
CA PRO A 1055 62.65 -49.80 -11.57
C PRO A 1055 61.78 -48.90 -12.48
N ILE A 1056 60.46 -49.00 -12.28
CA ILE A 1056 59.46 -48.19 -12.98
C ILE A 1056 58.92 -47.16 -12.00
N TYR A 1057 59.06 -45.88 -12.37
CA TYR A 1057 58.57 -44.75 -11.59
C TYR A 1057 57.36 -44.13 -12.28
N THR A 1058 56.36 -43.74 -11.49
CA THR A 1058 55.17 -43.03 -11.97
C THR A 1058 54.85 -41.83 -11.08
N GLY A 1059 54.08 -40.89 -11.61
CA GLY A 1059 53.60 -39.76 -10.83
C GLY A 1059 52.69 -38.86 -11.64
N SER A 1060 52.25 -37.77 -11.02
CA SER A 1060 51.58 -36.65 -11.68
C SER A 1060 52.59 -35.53 -12.02
N ALA A 1061 52.23 -34.72 -13.01
CA ALA A 1061 52.85 -33.47 -13.40
C ALA A 1061 51.84 -32.65 -14.23
N ASN A 1062 52.22 -31.44 -14.67
CA ASN A 1062 51.35 -30.65 -15.55
C ASN A 1062 51.14 -31.39 -16.89
N PRO A 1063 49.90 -31.46 -17.43
CA PRO A 1063 49.64 -32.12 -18.70
C PRO A 1063 50.53 -31.64 -19.85
N GLY A 1064 51.08 -32.58 -20.63
CA GLY A 1064 52.00 -32.28 -21.73
C GLY A 1064 53.39 -31.77 -21.33
N ALA A 1065 53.77 -31.78 -20.06
CA ALA A 1065 55.10 -31.37 -19.62
C ALA A 1065 56.17 -32.43 -19.93
N THR A 1066 57.36 -31.96 -20.37
CA THR A 1066 58.54 -32.81 -20.55
C THR A 1066 59.36 -32.86 -19.25
N LEU A 1067 59.56 -34.07 -18.73
CA LEU A 1067 60.23 -34.36 -17.47
C LEU A 1067 61.52 -35.13 -17.71
N VAL A 1068 62.61 -34.71 -17.06
CA VAL A 1068 63.88 -35.45 -16.98
C VAL A 1068 63.96 -36.10 -15.61
N VAL A 1069 64.12 -37.42 -15.55
CA VAL A 1069 64.22 -38.20 -14.31
C VAL A 1069 65.62 -38.79 -14.20
N GLU A 1070 66.32 -38.49 -13.11
CA GLU A 1070 67.69 -38.93 -12.85
C GLU A 1070 67.77 -39.75 -11.54
N LEU A 1071 68.53 -40.83 -11.55
CA LEU A 1071 68.77 -41.71 -10.40
C LEU A 1071 70.21 -41.57 -9.93
N TYR A 1072 70.44 -41.52 -8.62
CA TYR A 1072 71.76 -41.41 -8.01
C TYR A 1072 72.02 -42.55 -7.02
N GLY A 1073 73.25 -43.08 -7.04
CA GLY A 1073 73.73 -44.14 -6.14
C GLY A 1073 74.22 -43.61 -4.80
N ALA A 1074 74.70 -44.51 -3.93
CA ALA A 1074 75.08 -44.23 -2.55
C ALA A 1074 76.15 -43.12 -2.40
N TYR A 1075 77.00 -42.94 -3.43
CA TYR A 1075 78.06 -41.93 -3.47
C TYR A 1075 77.70 -40.67 -4.27
N GLY A 1076 76.42 -40.45 -4.58
CA GLY A 1076 75.95 -39.27 -5.32
C GLY A 1076 76.30 -39.25 -6.82
N SER A 1077 76.80 -40.37 -7.36
CA SER A 1077 77.01 -40.55 -8.80
C SER A 1077 75.70 -40.89 -9.52
N ARG A 1078 75.50 -40.39 -10.74
CA ARG A 1078 74.27 -40.62 -11.51
C ARG A 1078 74.28 -42.02 -12.14
N VAL A 1079 73.47 -42.93 -11.62
CA VAL A 1079 73.36 -44.35 -12.04
C VAL A 1079 72.31 -44.61 -13.11
N GLY A 1080 71.43 -43.64 -13.39
CA GLY A 1080 70.48 -43.70 -14.50
C GLY A 1080 69.90 -42.33 -14.86
N HIS A 1081 69.44 -42.16 -16.10
CA HIS A 1081 68.57 -41.04 -16.48
C HIS A 1081 67.60 -41.46 -17.60
N THR A 1082 66.45 -40.82 -17.67
CA THR A 1082 65.50 -40.94 -18.79
C THR A 1082 64.68 -39.65 -18.93
N THR A 1083 63.98 -39.48 -20.05
CA THR A 1083 63.13 -38.31 -20.33
C THR A 1083 61.76 -38.78 -20.79
N VAL A 1084 60.70 -38.24 -20.20
CA VAL A 1084 59.31 -38.66 -20.41
C VAL A 1084 58.40 -37.45 -20.61
N LEU A 1085 57.22 -37.69 -21.21
CA LEU A 1085 56.17 -36.69 -21.38
C LEU A 1085 54.98 -37.07 -20.50
N ALA A 1086 54.38 -36.09 -19.81
CA ALA A 1086 53.11 -36.28 -19.13
C ALA A 1086 51.94 -36.29 -20.13
N ASP A 1087 50.96 -37.18 -19.91
CA ASP A 1087 49.77 -37.28 -20.75
C ASP A 1087 48.79 -36.11 -20.54
N ALA A 1088 47.64 -36.15 -21.22
CA ALA A 1088 46.62 -35.10 -21.12
C ALA A 1088 45.93 -35.03 -19.74
N GLY A 1089 46.06 -36.06 -18.90
CA GLY A 1089 45.63 -36.07 -17.49
C GLY A 1089 46.78 -35.79 -16.50
N GLY A 1090 48.00 -35.50 -17.00
CA GLY A 1090 49.17 -35.22 -16.18
C GLY A 1090 49.94 -36.46 -15.70
N ASN A 1091 49.56 -37.67 -16.10
CA ASN A 1091 50.25 -38.89 -15.67
C ASN A 1091 51.51 -39.15 -16.49
N TRP A 1092 52.55 -39.70 -15.88
CA TRP A 1092 53.77 -40.10 -16.57
C TRP A 1092 54.34 -41.42 -16.04
N ILE A 1093 55.10 -42.11 -16.87
CA ILE A 1093 55.77 -43.38 -16.56
C ILE A 1093 57.21 -43.37 -17.08
N ALA A 1094 58.17 -43.61 -16.19
CA ALA A 1094 59.60 -43.64 -16.48
C ALA A 1094 60.18 -45.04 -16.23
N ASN A 1095 60.82 -45.59 -17.26
CA ASN A 1095 61.50 -46.89 -17.24
C ASN A 1095 63.00 -46.68 -17.60
N PHE A 1096 63.87 -47.49 -17.00
CA PHE A 1096 65.33 -47.38 -17.08
C PHE A 1096 65.97 -48.66 -17.65
N PRO A 1097 65.60 -49.11 -18.87
CA PRO A 1097 65.85 -50.48 -19.37
C PRO A 1097 67.33 -50.83 -19.67
N SER A 1098 68.29 -49.99 -19.29
CA SER A 1098 69.72 -50.15 -19.59
C SER A 1098 70.66 -49.82 -18.41
N SER A 1099 70.15 -49.73 -17.17
CA SER A 1099 71.00 -49.59 -15.98
C SER A 1099 71.53 -50.95 -15.51
N THR A 1100 72.76 -51.31 -15.89
CA THR A 1100 73.51 -52.39 -15.22
C THR A 1100 73.91 -51.92 -13.82
N LEU A 1101 73.18 -52.35 -12.80
CA LEU A 1101 73.38 -51.97 -11.40
C LEU A 1101 74.75 -52.48 -10.88
N LEU A 1102 75.68 -51.55 -10.70
CA LEU A 1102 76.92 -51.72 -9.91
C LEU A 1102 76.79 -51.09 -8.50
N ASP A 1103 75.72 -50.33 -8.28
CA ASP A 1103 75.36 -49.64 -7.04
C ASP A 1103 73.82 -49.52 -7.02
N THR A 1104 73.18 -49.47 -5.84
CA THR A 1104 71.73 -49.33 -5.72
C THR A 1104 71.33 -47.84 -5.71
N PRO A 1105 70.21 -47.46 -6.36
CA PRO A 1105 69.76 -46.07 -6.35
C PRO A 1105 69.23 -45.69 -4.96
N THR A 1106 69.85 -44.69 -4.33
CA THR A 1106 69.48 -44.19 -3.00
C THR A 1106 68.66 -42.89 -3.07
N SER A 1107 68.66 -42.19 -4.22
CA SER A 1107 67.84 -41.00 -4.44
C SER A 1107 67.47 -40.80 -5.90
N VAL A 1108 66.40 -40.04 -6.13
CA VAL A 1108 65.84 -39.70 -7.46
C VAL A 1108 65.59 -38.21 -7.55
N ARG A 1109 65.84 -37.63 -8.73
CA ARG A 1109 65.61 -36.22 -9.04
C ARG A 1109 64.71 -36.11 -10.27
N VAL A 1110 63.67 -35.29 -10.17
CA VAL A 1110 62.75 -34.98 -11.30
C VAL A 1110 62.85 -33.50 -11.65
N THR A 1111 63.31 -33.21 -12.87
CA THR A 1111 63.42 -31.84 -13.41
C THR A 1111 62.41 -31.65 -14.53
N GLN A 1112 61.45 -30.74 -14.34
CA GLN A 1112 60.49 -30.36 -15.37
C GLN A 1112 61.10 -29.26 -16.25
N THR A 1113 61.00 -29.42 -17.57
CA THR A 1113 61.39 -28.39 -18.54
C THR A 1113 60.17 -27.59 -18.99
N ASN A 1114 60.36 -26.28 -19.18
CA ASN A 1114 59.25 -25.34 -19.26
C ASN A 1114 58.48 -25.45 -20.59
N VAL A 1115 57.15 -25.37 -20.55
CA VAL A 1115 56.25 -25.50 -21.72
C VAL A 1115 55.16 -24.41 -21.70
N PRO A 1116 54.59 -23.99 -22.85
CA PRO A 1116 53.99 -22.66 -23.00
C PRO A 1116 52.63 -22.43 -22.33
N TYR A 1117 52.02 -23.44 -21.71
CA TYR A 1117 50.69 -23.36 -21.10
C TYR A 1117 50.74 -23.90 -19.67
N ALA A 1118 50.65 -23.00 -18.70
CA ALA A 1118 50.60 -23.32 -17.28
C ALA A 1118 49.35 -22.71 -16.65
N PHE A 1119 48.49 -23.57 -16.09
CA PHE A 1119 47.36 -23.19 -15.24
C PHE A 1119 47.61 -23.72 -13.83
N GLY A 1120 47.32 -22.90 -12.81
CA GLY A 1120 47.30 -23.32 -11.40
C GLY A 1120 48.65 -23.63 -10.75
N SER A 1121 49.17 -22.70 -9.96
CA SER A 1121 50.24 -22.98 -8.99
C SER A 1121 49.66 -23.64 -7.73
N GLY A 1122 49.79 -24.96 -7.58
CA GLY A 1122 49.30 -25.64 -6.37
C GLY A 1122 49.45 -27.16 -6.25
N LEU A 1123 49.86 -27.89 -7.29
CA LEU A 1123 49.93 -29.36 -7.24
C LEU A 1123 51.27 -29.90 -6.72
N GLY A 1124 51.22 -30.62 -5.60
CA GLY A 1124 52.37 -31.31 -4.99
C GLY A 1124 52.87 -32.50 -5.84
N LYS A 1125 54.20 -32.67 -5.90
CA LYS A 1125 54.87 -33.68 -6.74
C LYS A 1125 54.88 -35.07 -6.08
N ASN A 1126 53.75 -35.76 -6.11
CA ASN A 1126 53.61 -37.10 -5.55
C ASN A 1126 54.19 -38.17 -6.49
N LEU A 1127 55.39 -38.66 -6.17
CA LEU A 1127 56.02 -39.83 -6.80
C LEU A 1127 55.41 -41.12 -6.23
N ARG A 1128 54.99 -42.05 -7.10
CA ARG A 1128 54.61 -43.42 -6.72
C ARG A 1128 55.51 -44.46 -7.37
N VAL A 1129 56.06 -45.33 -6.54
CA VAL A 1129 56.91 -46.47 -6.91
C VAL A 1129 56.08 -47.73 -6.82
N TYR A 1130 55.91 -48.44 -7.93
CA TYR A 1130 55.10 -49.67 -7.98
C TYR A 1130 55.89 -50.96 -7.73
N TYR A 1131 57.23 -50.89 -7.73
CA TYR A 1131 58.08 -52.03 -7.39
C TYR A 1131 59.44 -51.56 -6.86
N ALA A 1132 59.86 -52.07 -5.71
CA ALA A 1132 61.19 -51.88 -5.14
C ALA A 1132 61.69 -53.22 -4.57
N PRO A 1133 62.94 -53.64 -4.85
CA PRO A 1133 63.54 -54.76 -4.15
C PRO A 1133 63.78 -54.39 -2.66
N VAL A 1134 63.77 -55.40 -1.81
CA VAL A 1134 63.80 -55.26 -0.33
C VAL A 1134 64.93 -54.33 0.14
N GLY A 1135 64.59 -53.26 0.86
CA GLY A 1135 65.58 -52.36 1.49
C GLY A 1135 65.26 -50.86 1.55
N LEU A 1136 64.05 -50.39 1.21
CA LEU A 1136 63.70 -48.96 1.21
C LEU A 1136 62.46 -48.64 2.05
N ASN A 1137 62.61 -47.76 3.04
CA ASN A 1137 61.49 -47.19 3.81
C ASN A 1137 60.85 -46.00 3.06
N PRO A 1138 59.53 -45.97 2.86
CA PRO A 1138 58.84 -44.87 2.20
C PRO A 1138 58.60 -43.70 3.17
N GLY A 1139 59.59 -42.83 3.39
CA GLY A 1139 59.45 -41.73 4.35
C GLY A 1139 60.28 -40.45 4.15
N GLN A 1140 61.26 -40.41 3.24
CA GLN A 1140 62.13 -39.23 3.08
C GLN A 1140 62.46 -38.92 1.61
N PHE A 1141 61.76 -37.92 1.06
CA PHE A 1141 62.17 -37.21 -0.16
C PHE A 1141 62.17 -35.70 0.10
N VAL A 1142 63.35 -35.09 0.13
CA VAL A 1142 63.50 -33.65 0.44
C VAL A 1142 63.21 -32.81 -0.81
N SER A 1143 62.12 -32.05 -0.78
CA SER A 1143 61.80 -31.06 -1.82
C SER A 1143 62.63 -29.78 -1.64
N LEU A 1144 63.79 -29.71 -2.28
CA LEU A 1144 64.53 -28.45 -2.46
C LEU A 1144 63.97 -27.68 -3.67
N SER A 1145 63.14 -26.66 -3.44
CA SER A 1145 62.90 -25.61 -4.44
C SER A 1145 64.11 -24.66 -4.48
N SER A 1146 64.48 -24.19 -5.67
CA SER A 1146 65.61 -23.27 -5.88
C SER A 1146 65.15 -22.11 -6.76
N ASP A 1147 64.25 -21.29 -6.23
CA ASP A 1147 63.69 -20.15 -6.95
C ASP A 1147 64.65 -18.96 -6.94
N VAL A 1148 65.12 -18.58 -8.13
CA VAL A 1148 66.04 -17.46 -8.33
C VAL A 1148 65.26 -16.22 -8.74
N GLY A 1149 64.83 -15.47 -7.72
CA GLY A 1149 64.53 -14.05 -7.81
C GLY A 1149 63.15 -13.65 -8.34
N GLN A 1150 62.32 -13.10 -7.46
CA GLN A 1150 61.77 -11.72 -7.53
C GLN A 1150 61.10 -11.43 -6.17
N THR A 1151 61.29 -10.23 -5.62
CA THR A 1151 60.66 -9.82 -4.34
C THR A 1151 59.62 -8.73 -4.58
N PHE A 1152 58.38 -8.95 -4.17
CA PHE A 1152 57.38 -7.90 -3.92
C PHE A 1152 56.56 -8.24 -2.67
N SER A 1153 55.92 -7.23 -2.09
CA SER A 1153 55.36 -7.23 -0.74
C SER A 1153 53.94 -6.66 -0.69
N GLU A 1154 53.21 -7.03 0.37
CA GLU A 1154 51.89 -6.54 0.80
C GLU A 1154 50.66 -6.95 -0.05
N GLY A 1155 49.52 -7.11 0.63
CA GLY A 1155 48.20 -7.46 0.06
C GLY A 1155 47.69 -8.84 0.46
N ALA A 1156 46.86 -8.93 1.51
CA ALA A 1156 46.13 -10.15 1.89
C ALA A 1156 44.85 -10.33 1.05
N PRO A 1157 44.30 -11.56 0.93
CA PRO A 1157 43.36 -12.02 1.96
C PRO A 1157 43.54 -13.49 2.39
N LEU A 1158 42.88 -13.90 3.48
CA LEU A 1158 42.78 -15.30 3.93
C LEU A 1158 41.35 -15.65 4.40
N LEU A 1159 40.62 -16.28 3.48
CA LEU A 1159 39.42 -17.13 3.58
C LEU A 1159 39.32 -17.72 2.16
N GLY A 1160 38.96 -18.98 1.91
CA GLY A 1160 38.34 -20.00 2.75
C GLY A 1160 37.36 -20.73 1.82
N GLY A 1161 37.58 -22.01 1.51
CA GLY A 1161 36.80 -22.68 0.46
C GLY A 1161 37.43 -23.98 -0.07
N LEU A 1162 37.14 -25.09 0.61
CA LEU A 1162 37.21 -26.43 0.06
C LEU A 1162 35.93 -27.17 0.46
N ASP A 1163 34.89 -27.02 -0.36
CA ASP A 1163 33.78 -27.98 -0.41
C ASP A 1163 34.26 -29.25 -1.15
N LEU A 1164 33.82 -30.42 -0.68
CA LEU A 1164 34.08 -31.74 -1.27
C LEU A 1164 32.78 -32.54 -1.44
N SER A 1165 31.75 -31.90 -1.99
CA SER A 1165 30.57 -32.57 -2.53
C SER A 1165 30.94 -33.59 -3.63
N ASN A 1166 30.71 -34.87 -3.31
CA ASN A 1166 30.97 -36.08 -4.12
C ASN A 1166 30.09 -36.10 -5.42
N PRO A 1167 30.34 -36.96 -6.45
CA PRO A 1167 30.61 -38.39 -6.30
C PRO A 1167 31.57 -39.08 -7.30
N LEU A 1168 31.93 -40.32 -6.95
CA LEU A 1168 32.38 -41.35 -7.89
C LEU A 1168 31.22 -41.80 -8.81
N GLN A 1169 31.34 -41.58 -10.13
CA GLN A 1169 30.59 -42.36 -11.13
C GLN A 1169 31.52 -42.92 -12.22
N LEU A 1170 31.44 -44.24 -12.43
CA LEU A 1170 32.03 -44.93 -13.58
C LEU A 1170 31.17 -44.63 -14.82
N GLY A 1171 31.70 -43.81 -15.73
CA GLY A 1171 30.93 -43.26 -16.85
C GLY A 1171 30.80 -44.15 -18.10
N ALA A 1172 29.99 -43.69 -19.05
CA ALA A 1172 29.84 -44.31 -20.38
C ALA A 1172 29.74 -43.28 -21.51
N ALA A 1173 30.59 -43.48 -22.54
CA ALA A 1173 30.42 -43.06 -23.94
C ALA A 1173 29.75 -41.72 -24.30
N LYS A 1174 30.56 -40.65 -24.39
CA LYS A 1174 30.26 -39.42 -25.15
C LYS A 1174 30.40 -39.67 -26.66
N TYR A 1175 29.30 -39.64 -27.45
CA TYR A 1175 29.37 -39.38 -28.90
C TYR A 1175 28.06 -38.81 -29.51
N GLY A 1176 28.08 -37.50 -29.77
CA GLY A 1176 27.53 -36.79 -30.93
C GLY A 1176 26.09 -37.01 -31.44
N SER A 1177 25.29 -35.92 -31.40
CA SER A 1177 24.78 -35.28 -32.63
C SER A 1177 24.29 -33.85 -32.37
N GLU A 1178 24.66 -32.91 -33.23
CA GLU A 1178 24.10 -31.54 -33.23
C GLU A 1178 22.72 -31.51 -33.92
N MET A 1179 21.80 -30.70 -33.43
CA MET A 1179 20.77 -30.04 -34.25
C MET A 1179 20.46 -28.64 -33.69
N LEU A 1180 20.35 -27.68 -34.60
CA LEU A 1180 19.90 -26.29 -34.41
C LEU A 1180 18.35 -26.24 -34.33
N PRO A 1181 17.67 -25.10 -34.00
CA PRO A 1181 18.15 -23.72 -34.08
C PRO A 1181 17.71 -22.75 -32.95
N ALA A 1182 18.04 -21.47 -33.14
CA ALA A 1182 17.42 -20.35 -32.42
C ALA A 1182 16.15 -19.84 -33.13
N GLY A 1183 15.23 -19.23 -32.37
CA GLY A 1183 14.04 -18.53 -32.88
C GLY A 1183 13.01 -18.33 -31.77
N GLY A 1184 12.53 -17.10 -31.56
CA GLY A 1184 11.53 -16.77 -30.54
C GLY A 1184 10.15 -16.48 -31.12
N VAL A 1185 9.19 -16.21 -30.21
CA VAL A 1185 7.75 -15.85 -30.39
C VAL A 1185 6.86 -16.86 -31.15
N ALA A 1186 5.62 -17.14 -30.73
CA ALA A 1186 4.87 -16.69 -29.54
C ALA A 1186 3.72 -17.66 -29.16
N SER A 1187 3.23 -17.52 -27.92
CA SER A 1187 1.90 -17.92 -27.41
C SER A 1187 1.52 -19.41 -27.38
N GLY A 1188 1.06 -19.89 -26.21
CA GLY A 1188 0.28 -21.13 -26.14
C GLY A 1188 0.30 -21.88 -24.79
N TYR A 1189 -0.51 -21.40 -23.84
CA TYR A 1189 -0.85 -22.02 -22.54
C TYR A 1189 0.27 -22.16 -21.49
#